data_AF-Q87GE3-F1
#
_entry.id   AF-Q87GE3-F1
#
_cell.length_a   1.000
_cell.length_b   1.000
_cell.length_c   1.000
_cell.angle_alpha   90.00
_cell.angle_beta   90.00
_cell.angle_gamma   90.00
#
_symmetry.space_group_name_H-M   'P 1'
#
loop_
_entity.id
_entity.type
_entity.pdbx_description
1 polymer ?
#
loop_
_entity_poly.entity_id
_entity_poly.type
_entity_poly.pdbx_seq_one_letter_code
_entity_poly.pdbx_strand_id
1 'polypeptide(L)'
;MSFNTSRISISTCNINKKHLPPRNNKILDIRKVSNTREIANSLRCYLQLSESKLNSEEPLIKINNDNGSVLRKDIKLVTEALESKVRTLKSRSKLNSALSNIRKIVNGSSHEIFTLDELALLALYVDKLSGLLPKGELKELTKLINLQMECSWVKMKSDQHLLKRISDLRFMQEAGAAFKNTLSVGGNIGYGFAATANSAGVKNSVTAGLNVDMVRHVFVDDDQTIFEQHSKGISLNGGADCDFTVANLGVKGQVKTEKILQKECSSVEHFARNEHVRFPLRKMKSSFADKLSSNSVKSLHKAQRDAYNTSIRLNQLMHSVLGLNADIFCIKPANTAPNEANINVTSVDLGGKTNAGVKDLNVGLGVSANQSLTVLNIEAEGYQKFVEDLKRVSELPSEFYFRVKDEIELDSSKENLLKLLGVLESDVANYNSIVKKYDGEKLNNGANCDLKNALKAEKYAIENRWSAIGRHQFLQFAAASHAYISKLLIEANFDDMNAIKRCEALIYNPDFACSAVMLRKLTTLPKVLNLKITDNKSSFGLSVGPFSGKVEINHRDFKHCSRVRDGRYIDVIVSGQASAALSMLNINTLNKKINEILAGEGLSDIVGSVSFTPDMNGGITLLHISRWFKPNYSKNNNFPGDKGWRKQFTRTALSRNLGGNINTSGGAGIVLGANLSASESRTKISKENIGTHDLTYTIARFNHAYTNNGSKIDNNEWQRFFEQNKHSYVDIFKNMSNTDSALSKEVSFFFKELKDRATASQKEEIIKLEYNFFNSMKKLNEQPFNEEIFNEARVYFEDFLERQVSPWIDIINEKWWKPSQYKQDMTSGNKLETKILRMLNIHPRDKNNQEKNQKIPDTSRL
;
A
#
# COMPACT_ATOMS: atom_id res chain seq x y z
N MET A 1 -31.57 -26.38 25.83
CA MET A 1 -32.93 -25.85 26.09
C MET A 1 -32.93 -24.34 25.86
N SER A 2 -34.04 -23.86 25.32
CA SER A 2 -34.37 -22.56 24.73
C SER A 2 -34.47 -21.38 25.73
N PHE A 3 -34.12 -20.17 25.23
CA PHE A 3 -34.59 -18.78 25.53
C PHE A 3 -34.84 -18.35 27.00
N ASN A 4 -34.47 -17.16 27.49
CA ASN A 4 -34.88 -15.84 26.99
C ASN A 4 -34.11 -14.67 27.67
N THR A 5 -34.12 -13.52 27.01
CA THR A 5 -33.51 -12.21 27.36
C THR A 5 -34.27 -11.37 28.40
N SER A 6 -33.57 -10.54 29.19
CA SER A 6 -34.00 -9.16 29.53
C SER A 6 -32.90 -8.30 30.18
N ARG A 7 -33.03 -6.98 29.95
CA ARG A 7 -32.12 -5.85 30.22
C ARG A 7 -31.98 -5.52 31.71
N ILE A 8 -30.82 -4.96 32.10
CA ILE A 8 -30.67 -4.13 33.31
C ILE A 8 -29.87 -2.86 32.96
N SER A 9 -30.49 -1.73 33.27
CA SER A 9 -29.97 -0.35 33.28
C SER A 9 -29.10 -0.09 34.52
N ILE A 10 -28.03 0.70 34.42
CA ILE A 10 -27.35 1.25 35.60
C ILE A 10 -27.14 2.76 35.48
N SER A 11 -27.94 3.43 36.31
CA SER A 11 -27.81 4.70 37.03
C SER A 11 -26.45 5.41 37.04
N THR A 12 -26.52 6.72 36.76
CA THR A 12 -25.52 7.76 37.00
C THR A 12 -25.34 8.07 38.49
N CYS A 13 -24.09 8.14 38.96
CA CYS A 13 -23.74 8.75 40.25
C CYS A 13 -23.07 10.11 40.03
N ASN A 14 -23.54 11.11 40.78
CA ASN A 14 -23.25 12.52 40.62
C ASN A 14 -22.83 13.04 42.02
N ILE A 15 -21.54 13.35 42.25
CA ILE A 15 -21.11 14.08 43.45
C ILE A 15 -20.00 15.10 43.09
N ASN A 16 -20.39 16.38 43.26
CA ASN A 16 -19.64 17.59 43.63
C ASN A 16 -18.65 18.27 42.67
N LYS A 17 -19.18 19.33 42.04
CA LYS A 17 -18.50 20.55 41.60
C LYS A 17 -18.02 21.38 42.81
N LYS A 18 -16.79 21.93 42.74
CA LYS A 18 -16.48 23.29 43.21
C LYS A 18 -15.32 23.90 42.39
N HIS A 19 -15.48 25.19 42.13
CA HIS A 19 -14.78 26.10 41.21
C HIS A 19 -13.25 25.98 41.05
N LEU A 20 -12.78 26.07 39.79
CA LEU A 20 -11.52 26.68 39.33
C LEU A 20 -11.70 27.21 37.87
N PRO A 21 -11.07 28.33 37.46
CA PRO A 21 -11.41 29.11 36.25
C PRO A 21 -10.88 28.49 34.94
N PRO A 22 -11.38 28.90 33.75
CA PRO A 22 -11.14 28.16 32.51
C PRO A 22 -9.70 28.33 32.03
N ARG A 23 -8.91 27.25 32.11
CA ARG A 23 -7.68 27.10 31.32
C ARG A 23 -8.03 26.49 29.97
N ASN A 24 -7.61 27.18 28.91
CA ASN A 24 -7.68 26.76 27.52
C ASN A 24 -7.12 25.35 27.31
N ASN A 25 -8.00 24.35 27.25
CA ASN A 25 -7.70 23.06 26.65
C ASN A 25 -8.12 23.11 25.18
N LYS A 26 -7.18 23.53 24.30
CA LYS A 26 -7.25 23.20 22.88
C LYS A 26 -7.08 21.69 22.74
N ILE A 27 -8.18 20.95 22.76
CA ILE A 27 -8.22 19.63 22.14
C ILE A 27 -8.07 19.89 20.63
N LEU A 28 -7.03 19.33 20.01
CA LEU A 28 -6.84 19.27 18.57
C LEU A 28 -7.94 18.38 17.98
N ASP A 29 -9.10 18.99 17.75
CA ASP A 29 -10.17 18.39 16.97
C ASP A 29 -9.71 18.28 15.52
N ILE A 30 -9.57 17.05 15.04
CA ILE A 30 -9.37 16.74 13.62
C ILE A 30 -10.68 17.11 12.92
N ARG A 31 -10.83 18.39 12.57
CA ARG A 31 -11.92 18.86 11.70
C ARG A 31 -11.74 18.24 10.33
N LYS A 32 -12.54 17.20 10.05
CA LYS A 32 -12.96 16.88 8.67
C LYS A 32 -13.65 18.12 8.13
N VAL A 33 -12.97 18.85 7.25
CA VAL A 33 -13.55 19.98 6.52
C VAL A 33 -14.62 19.42 5.59
N SER A 34 -15.88 19.67 5.91
CA SER A 34 -16.99 19.42 5.00
C SER A 34 -16.99 20.49 3.91
N ASN A 35 -16.53 20.14 2.71
CA ASN A 35 -16.30 21.06 1.60
C ASN A 35 -17.57 21.65 0.93
N THR A 36 -18.74 21.62 1.55
CA THR A 36 -20.00 22.03 0.88
C THR A 36 -20.74 23.21 1.51
N ARG A 37 -20.44 23.61 2.75
CA ARG A 37 -21.13 24.76 3.38
C ARG A 37 -20.29 26.03 3.59
N GLU A 38 -18.97 25.92 3.71
CA GLU A 38 -18.13 27.10 4.01
C GLU A 38 -17.73 27.92 2.75
N ILE A 39 -17.90 27.38 1.55
CA ILE A 39 -17.63 28.10 0.28
C ILE A 39 -18.62 29.27 0.09
N ALA A 40 -19.81 29.22 0.69
CA ALA A 40 -20.85 30.24 0.48
C ALA A 40 -20.64 31.53 1.30
N ASN A 41 -19.87 31.51 2.38
CA ASN A 41 -19.85 32.62 3.34
C ASN A 41 -18.62 33.55 3.23
N SER A 42 -17.48 33.13 2.67
CA SER A 42 -16.29 33.99 2.63
C SER A 42 -16.21 34.93 1.42
N LEU A 43 -17.05 34.75 0.40
CA LEU A 43 -17.07 35.58 -0.82
C LEU A 43 -18.29 36.50 -0.94
N ARG A 44 -19.20 36.50 0.05
CA ARG A 44 -20.43 37.31 0.03
C ARG A 44 -20.23 38.80 0.36
N CYS A 45 -19.00 39.24 0.61
CA CYS A 45 -18.74 40.63 1.02
C CYS A 45 -18.50 41.63 -0.11
N TYR A 46 -18.59 41.27 -1.40
CA TYR A 46 -18.29 42.25 -2.47
C TYR A 46 -19.24 42.36 -3.68
N LEU A 47 -20.35 41.62 -3.74
CA LEU A 47 -21.34 41.83 -4.81
C LEU A 47 -22.77 41.65 -4.28
N GLN A 48 -23.31 42.74 -3.70
CA GLN A 48 -24.75 42.88 -3.52
C GLN A 48 -25.38 43.21 -4.87
N LEU A 49 -26.25 42.33 -5.38
CA LEU A 49 -27.46 42.71 -6.11
C LEU A 49 -28.42 41.50 -6.20
N SER A 50 -29.59 41.68 -5.58
CA SER A 50 -30.82 40.87 -5.64
C SER A 50 -30.77 39.40 -5.18
N GLU A 51 -30.73 39.18 -3.87
CA GLU A 51 -31.28 37.96 -3.26
C GLU A 51 -32.63 38.28 -2.61
N SER A 52 -33.72 37.94 -3.31
CA SER A 52 -35.01 37.75 -2.66
C SER A 52 -35.72 36.57 -3.31
N LYS A 53 -35.99 35.54 -2.47
CA LYS A 53 -36.67 34.25 -2.71
C LYS A 53 -35.74 33.04 -2.86
N LEU A 54 -35.33 32.46 -1.74
CA LEU A 54 -35.16 31.00 -1.59
C LEU A 54 -34.89 30.65 -0.11
N ASN A 55 -35.93 30.75 0.71
CA ASN A 55 -36.01 30.07 2.00
C ASN A 55 -37.30 29.25 2.01
N SER A 56 -37.23 28.05 1.44
CA SER A 56 -38.11 26.93 1.78
C SER A 56 -37.26 25.67 1.77
N GLU A 57 -36.97 25.12 2.95
CA GLU A 57 -36.21 23.88 3.14
C GLU A 57 -37.03 22.69 2.61
N GLU A 58 -36.86 22.36 1.33
CA GLU A 58 -37.24 21.06 0.80
C GLU A 58 -36.18 20.01 1.20
N PRO A 59 -36.57 18.76 1.53
CA PRO A 59 -35.62 17.72 1.92
C PRO A 59 -34.69 17.38 0.76
N LEU A 60 -33.37 17.52 0.98
CA LEU A 60 -32.33 17.13 0.02
C LEU A 60 -32.37 15.62 -0.23
N ILE A 61 -32.73 15.23 -1.45
CA ILE A 61 -32.76 13.83 -1.87
C ILE A 61 -31.32 13.32 -2.06
N LYS A 62 -30.98 12.21 -1.41
CA LYS A 62 -29.71 11.51 -1.58
C LYS A 62 -29.92 10.20 -2.35
N ILE A 63 -29.48 10.19 -3.61
CA ILE A 63 -29.53 8.96 -4.42
C ILE A 63 -28.60 7.87 -3.83
N ASN A 64 -27.59 8.25 -3.07
CA ASN A 64 -26.57 7.38 -2.48
C ASN A 64 -25.87 8.07 -1.30
N ASN A 65 -25.25 7.30 -0.40
CA ASN A 65 -24.45 7.79 0.73
C ASN A 65 -22.95 7.39 0.64
N ASP A 66 -22.13 7.83 1.60
CA ASP A 66 -20.67 7.57 1.68
C ASP A 66 -20.29 6.08 1.58
N ASN A 67 -21.17 5.21 2.06
CA ASN A 67 -20.97 3.75 2.05
C ASN A 67 -21.52 3.08 0.77
N GLY A 68 -22.07 3.86 -0.17
CA GLY A 68 -22.73 3.36 -1.39
C GLY A 68 -24.11 2.75 -1.16
N SER A 69 -24.70 2.93 0.03
CA SER A 69 -26.08 2.54 0.30
C SER A 69 -27.04 3.51 -0.36
N VAL A 70 -28.14 2.97 -0.89
CA VAL A 70 -29.21 3.72 -1.55
C VAL A 70 -30.43 3.68 -0.64
N LEU A 71 -30.93 4.86 -0.24
CA LEU A 71 -32.08 4.99 0.64
C LEU A 71 -33.38 4.76 -0.13
N ARG A 72 -34.20 3.83 0.36
CA ARG A 72 -35.48 3.48 -0.25
C ARG A 72 -36.46 4.65 -0.27
N LYS A 73 -36.47 5.47 0.79
CA LYS A 73 -37.30 6.67 0.90
C LYS A 73 -37.02 7.66 -0.24
N ASP A 74 -35.74 7.92 -0.50
CA ASP A 74 -35.30 8.91 -1.50
C ASP A 74 -35.59 8.42 -2.91
N ILE A 75 -35.28 7.16 -3.22
CA ILE A 75 -35.62 6.55 -4.51
C ILE A 75 -37.14 6.48 -4.73
N LYS A 76 -37.94 6.32 -3.67
CA LYS A 76 -39.39 6.35 -3.78
C LYS A 76 -39.89 7.71 -4.27
N LEU A 77 -39.39 8.81 -3.68
CA LEU A 77 -39.70 10.17 -4.13
C LEU A 77 -39.28 10.41 -5.59
N VAL A 78 -38.07 9.97 -5.96
CA VAL A 78 -37.59 10.07 -7.35
C VAL A 78 -38.48 9.28 -8.31
N THR A 79 -38.88 8.06 -7.93
CA THR A 79 -39.72 7.18 -8.75
C THR A 79 -41.12 7.77 -8.93
N GLU A 80 -41.73 8.33 -7.88
CA GLU A 80 -43.04 8.97 -7.92
C GLU A 80 -43.05 10.21 -8.82
N ALA A 81 -42.03 11.07 -8.71
CA ALA A 81 -41.89 12.23 -9.59
C ALA A 81 -41.64 11.81 -11.04
N LEU A 82 -40.83 10.78 -11.26
CA LEU A 82 -40.54 10.26 -12.60
C LEU A 82 -41.77 9.60 -13.23
N GLU A 83 -42.57 8.85 -12.47
CA GLU A 83 -43.86 8.30 -12.91
C GLU A 83 -44.80 9.41 -13.37
N SER A 84 -44.92 10.51 -12.61
CA SER A 84 -45.76 11.65 -12.95
C SER A 84 -45.39 12.23 -14.33
N LYS A 85 -44.09 12.41 -14.59
CA LYS A 85 -43.58 12.92 -15.88
C LYS A 85 -43.69 11.91 -17.02
N VAL A 86 -43.60 10.61 -16.75
CA VAL A 86 -43.76 9.58 -17.80
C VAL A 86 -45.24 9.40 -18.18
N ARG A 87 -46.18 9.59 -17.26
CA ARG A 87 -47.63 9.48 -17.53
C ARG A 87 -48.15 10.54 -18.50
N THR A 88 -47.46 11.68 -18.64
CA THR A 88 -47.81 12.71 -19.63
C THR A 88 -47.41 12.34 -21.06
N LEU A 89 -46.63 11.27 -21.26
CA LEU A 89 -46.28 10.74 -22.58
C LEU A 89 -47.37 9.78 -23.07
N LYS A 90 -47.75 9.86 -24.37
CA LYS A 90 -48.73 8.92 -24.98
C LYS A 90 -48.35 7.47 -24.68
N SER A 91 -49.22 6.75 -23.97
CA SER A 91 -48.89 5.48 -23.32
C SER A 91 -48.48 4.39 -24.32
N ARG A 92 -47.29 3.82 -24.12
CA ARG A 92 -46.89 2.54 -24.70
C ARG A 92 -46.94 1.52 -23.57
N SER A 93 -47.65 0.41 -23.73
CA SER A 93 -47.79 -0.67 -22.72
C SER A 93 -46.45 -1.10 -22.08
N LYS A 94 -45.35 -1.01 -22.85
CA LYS A 94 -43.97 -1.27 -22.41
C LYS A 94 -43.44 -0.29 -21.34
N LEU A 95 -43.80 1.00 -21.40
CA LEU A 95 -43.41 2.02 -20.39
C LEU A 95 -44.09 1.73 -19.05
N ASN A 96 -45.40 1.45 -19.08
CA ASN A 96 -46.16 1.12 -17.88
C ASN A 96 -45.67 -0.18 -17.21
N SER A 97 -45.26 -1.17 -18.01
CA SER A 97 -44.64 -2.40 -17.51
C SER A 97 -43.30 -2.13 -16.81
N ALA A 98 -42.43 -1.28 -17.38
CA ALA A 98 -41.16 -0.92 -16.75
C ALA A 98 -41.36 -0.16 -15.42
N LEU A 99 -42.26 0.82 -15.39
CA LEU A 99 -42.62 1.56 -14.17
C LEU A 99 -43.23 0.64 -13.10
N SER A 100 -44.13 -0.26 -13.48
CA SER A 100 -44.71 -1.24 -12.55
C SER A 100 -43.65 -2.12 -11.89
N ASN A 101 -42.66 -2.57 -12.64
CA ASN A 101 -41.56 -3.37 -12.11
C ASN A 101 -40.65 -2.56 -11.17
N ILE A 102 -40.35 -1.30 -11.49
CA ILE A 102 -39.63 -0.38 -10.58
C ILE A 102 -40.42 -0.22 -9.28
N ARG A 103 -41.73 0.05 -9.37
CA ARG A 103 -42.60 0.24 -8.20
C ARG A 103 -42.67 -0.98 -7.30
N LYS A 104 -42.69 -2.20 -7.87
CA LYS A 104 -42.63 -3.46 -7.13
C LYS A 104 -41.36 -3.58 -6.30
N ILE A 105 -40.20 -3.19 -6.84
CA ILE A 105 -38.94 -3.25 -6.10
C ILE A 105 -38.91 -2.18 -5.01
N VAL A 106 -39.26 -0.94 -5.35
CA VAL A 106 -39.21 0.20 -4.41
C VAL A 106 -40.13 -0.02 -3.21
N ASN A 107 -41.32 -0.61 -3.41
CA ASN A 107 -42.28 -0.87 -2.33
C ASN A 107 -42.24 -2.31 -1.80
N GLY A 108 -41.33 -3.16 -2.29
CA GLY A 108 -41.31 -4.60 -2.00
C GLY A 108 -40.76 -5.00 -0.63
N SER A 109 -40.16 -4.06 0.12
CA SER A 109 -39.56 -4.31 1.44
C SER A 109 -39.70 -3.09 2.34
N SER A 110 -39.83 -3.32 3.64
CA SER A 110 -39.83 -2.30 4.70
C SER A 110 -38.43 -1.84 5.11
N HIS A 111 -37.37 -2.51 4.61
CA HIS A 111 -35.99 -2.13 4.92
C HIS A 111 -35.65 -0.77 4.31
N GLU A 112 -34.98 0.08 5.10
CA GLU A 112 -34.62 1.44 4.71
C GLU A 112 -33.62 1.48 3.54
N ILE A 113 -32.81 0.43 3.37
CA ILE A 113 -31.75 0.33 2.35
C ILE A 113 -32.07 -0.81 1.37
N PHE A 114 -31.76 -0.61 0.09
CA PHE A 114 -31.86 -1.69 -0.91
C PHE A 114 -30.77 -2.76 -0.71
N THR A 115 -31.16 -4.03 -0.82
CA THR A 115 -30.21 -5.14 -0.92
C THR A 115 -29.47 -5.13 -2.26
N LEU A 116 -28.36 -5.89 -2.34
CA LEU A 116 -27.56 -6.00 -3.57
C LEU A 116 -28.39 -6.51 -4.76
N ASP A 117 -29.33 -7.43 -4.54
CA ASP A 117 -30.21 -7.98 -5.58
C ASP A 117 -31.30 -6.99 -5.99
N GLU A 118 -31.92 -6.30 -5.04
CA GLU A 118 -32.95 -5.30 -5.34
C GLU A 118 -32.36 -4.12 -6.12
N LEU A 119 -31.18 -3.64 -5.72
CA LEU A 119 -30.50 -2.55 -6.42
C LEU A 119 -30.09 -2.95 -7.84
N ALA A 120 -29.68 -4.20 -8.06
CA ALA A 120 -29.36 -4.73 -9.39
C ALA A 120 -30.60 -4.70 -10.31
N LEU A 121 -31.73 -5.21 -9.81
CA LEU A 121 -32.99 -5.23 -10.56
C LEU A 121 -33.52 -3.82 -10.80
N LEU A 122 -33.37 -2.92 -9.83
CA LEU A 122 -33.78 -1.53 -9.96
C LEU A 122 -32.98 -0.83 -11.05
N ALA A 123 -31.65 -0.93 -11.04
CA ALA A 123 -30.78 -0.39 -12.09
C ALA A 123 -31.18 -0.92 -13.47
N LEU A 124 -31.41 -2.24 -13.59
CA LEU A 124 -31.85 -2.87 -14.84
C LEU A 124 -33.17 -2.28 -15.37
N TYR A 125 -34.18 -2.11 -14.51
CA TYR A 125 -35.47 -1.58 -14.96
C TYR A 125 -35.43 -0.09 -15.25
N VAL A 126 -34.60 0.69 -14.55
CA VAL A 126 -34.35 2.10 -14.86
C VAL A 126 -33.62 2.24 -16.20
N ASP A 127 -32.64 1.38 -16.50
CA ASP A 127 -31.98 1.35 -17.81
C ASP A 127 -32.97 1.01 -18.94
N LYS A 128 -33.81 -0.01 -18.72
CA LYS A 128 -34.88 -0.38 -19.66
C LYS A 128 -35.84 0.79 -19.89
N LEU A 129 -36.20 1.52 -18.83
CA LEU A 129 -37.05 2.70 -18.93
C LEU A 129 -36.38 3.80 -19.78
N SER A 130 -35.11 4.09 -19.54
CA SER A 130 -34.31 5.02 -20.36
C SER A 130 -34.29 4.63 -21.84
N GLY A 131 -34.15 3.33 -22.15
CA GLY A 131 -34.20 2.82 -23.52
C GLY A 131 -35.54 3.07 -24.22
N LEU A 132 -36.65 3.07 -23.47
CA LEU A 132 -38.00 3.26 -23.99
C LEU A 132 -38.42 4.73 -24.14
N LEU A 133 -37.74 5.64 -23.44
CA LEU A 133 -38.05 7.07 -23.47
C LEU A 133 -37.59 7.73 -24.79
N PRO A 134 -38.33 8.75 -25.27
CA PRO A 134 -37.94 9.55 -26.43
C PRO A 134 -36.64 10.33 -26.13
N LYS A 135 -35.94 10.80 -27.18
CA LYS A 135 -34.79 11.69 -26.98
C LYS A 135 -35.23 12.96 -26.24
N GLY A 136 -34.47 13.38 -25.23
CA GLY A 136 -34.77 14.55 -24.41
C GLY A 136 -34.23 14.41 -22.98
N GLU A 137 -34.45 15.45 -22.17
CA GLU A 137 -33.92 15.55 -20.81
C GLU A 137 -34.41 14.43 -19.87
N LEU A 138 -35.65 13.96 -20.03
CA LEU A 138 -36.21 12.87 -19.21
C LEU A 138 -35.49 11.53 -19.46
N LYS A 139 -35.08 11.26 -20.70
CA LYS A 139 -34.28 10.08 -21.04
C LYS A 139 -32.87 10.19 -20.47
N GLU A 140 -32.26 11.37 -20.61
CA GLU A 140 -30.94 11.66 -20.05
C GLU A 140 -30.94 11.49 -18.53
N LEU A 141 -31.92 12.09 -17.84
CA LEU A 141 -32.14 11.97 -16.40
C LEU A 141 -32.21 10.50 -15.99
N THR A 142 -33.07 9.70 -16.63
CA THR A 142 -33.25 8.28 -16.31
C THR A 142 -31.95 7.49 -16.51
N LYS A 143 -31.19 7.80 -17.58
CA LYS A 143 -29.87 7.19 -17.83
C LYS A 143 -28.85 7.55 -16.73
N LEU A 144 -28.81 8.80 -16.31
CA LEU A 144 -27.88 9.27 -15.28
C LEU A 144 -28.23 8.69 -13.90
N ILE A 145 -29.52 8.55 -13.57
CA ILE A 145 -29.99 7.83 -12.38
C ILE A 145 -29.49 6.38 -12.41
N ASN A 146 -29.60 5.69 -13.55
CA ASN A 146 -29.07 4.33 -13.70
C ASN A 146 -27.55 4.28 -13.45
N LEU A 147 -26.77 5.22 -13.98
CA LEU A 147 -25.31 5.26 -13.74
C LEU A 147 -24.96 5.37 -12.25
N GLN A 148 -25.72 6.14 -11.47
CA GLN A 148 -25.54 6.21 -10.01
C GLN A 148 -25.87 4.87 -9.33
N MET A 149 -26.98 4.24 -9.72
CA MET A 149 -27.38 2.94 -9.17
C MET A 149 -26.37 1.83 -9.50
N GLU A 150 -25.85 1.81 -10.73
CA GLU A 150 -24.79 0.89 -11.14
C GLU A 150 -23.52 1.09 -10.30
N CYS A 151 -23.12 2.35 -10.05
CA CYS A 151 -21.97 2.64 -9.20
C CYS A 151 -22.17 2.13 -7.78
N SER A 152 -23.33 2.39 -7.18
CA SER A 152 -23.69 1.88 -5.85
C SER A 152 -23.69 0.35 -5.80
N TRP A 153 -24.23 -0.32 -6.82
CA TRP A 153 -24.19 -1.78 -6.91
C TRP A 153 -22.77 -2.33 -7.02
N VAL A 154 -21.93 -1.75 -7.88
CA VAL A 154 -20.52 -2.16 -8.03
C VAL A 154 -19.77 -1.94 -6.70
N LYS A 155 -20.04 -0.86 -5.97
CA LYS A 155 -19.47 -0.62 -4.64
C LYS A 155 -19.89 -1.70 -3.64
N MET A 156 -21.19 -1.98 -3.51
CA MET A 156 -21.67 -3.04 -2.62
C MET A 156 -21.09 -4.41 -2.97
N LYS A 157 -20.94 -4.72 -4.27
CA LYS A 157 -20.32 -5.97 -4.72
C LYS A 157 -18.82 -6.01 -4.43
N SER A 158 -18.14 -4.88 -4.58
CA SER A 158 -16.74 -4.72 -4.23
C SER A 158 -16.51 -4.91 -2.73
N ASP A 159 -17.38 -4.37 -1.88
CA ASP A 159 -17.29 -4.53 -0.43
C ASP A 159 -17.56 -5.98 -0.01
N GLN A 160 -18.56 -6.64 -0.62
CA GLN A 160 -18.80 -8.07 -0.41
C GLN A 160 -17.58 -8.92 -0.82
N HIS A 161 -16.96 -8.60 -1.96
CA HIS A 161 -15.73 -9.27 -2.40
C HIS A 161 -14.58 -8.99 -1.44
N LEU A 162 -14.41 -7.73 -1.00
CA LEU A 162 -13.38 -7.32 -0.06
C LEU A 162 -13.49 -8.09 1.25
N LEU A 163 -14.68 -8.17 1.85
CA LEU A 163 -14.90 -8.92 3.09
C LEU A 163 -14.59 -10.41 2.92
N LYS A 164 -15.04 -11.02 1.81
CA LYS A 164 -14.71 -12.41 1.49
C LYS A 164 -13.19 -12.58 1.34
N ARG A 165 -12.54 -11.67 0.63
CA ARG A 165 -11.10 -11.72 0.38
C ARG A 165 -10.29 -11.52 1.65
N ILE A 166 -10.67 -10.59 2.53
CA ILE A 166 -10.05 -10.40 3.86
C ILE A 166 -10.20 -11.69 4.69
N SER A 167 -11.36 -12.34 4.63
CA SER A 167 -11.58 -13.63 5.30
C SER A 167 -10.66 -14.72 4.77
N ASP A 168 -10.55 -14.85 3.44
CA ASP A 168 -9.65 -15.83 2.79
C ASP A 168 -8.17 -15.56 3.13
N LEU A 169 -7.81 -14.27 3.26
CA LEU A 169 -6.47 -13.78 3.59
C LEU A 169 -6.21 -13.64 5.09
N ARG A 170 -7.10 -14.08 5.98
CA ARG A 170 -6.95 -13.93 7.44
C ARG A 170 -5.64 -14.51 7.97
N PHE A 171 -5.11 -15.55 7.32
CA PHE A 171 -3.82 -16.15 7.65
C PHE A 171 -2.63 -15.20 7.45
N MET A 172 -2.76 -14.17 6.62
CA MET A 172 -1.74 -13.14 6.39
C MET A 172 -1.74 -12.04 7.47
N GLN A 173 -2.50 -12.21 8.54
CA GLN A 173 -2.36 -11.37 9.74
C GLN A 173 -1.16 -11.79 10.60
N GLU A 174 -0.51 -12.91 10.27
CA GLU A 174 0.64 -13.42 11.01
C GLU A 174 1.94 -13.09 10.26
N ALA A 175 2.97 -12.64 10.99
CA ALA A 175 4.28 -12.33 10.42
C ALA A 175 4.95 -13.56 9.82
N GLY A 176 5.50 -13.45 8.61
CA GLY A 176 6.07 -14.58 7.87
C GLY A 176 5.04 -15.44 7.12
N ALA A 177 3.74 -15.15 7.22
CA ALA A 177 2.75 -15.77 6.34
C ALA A 177 2.98 -15.36 4.88
N ALA A 178 2.69 -16.26 3.95
CA ALA A 178 2.93 -15.98 2.53
C ALA A 178 2.00 -16.78 1.63
N PHE A 179 1.75 -16.24 0.44
CA PHE A 179 1.24 -17.00 -0.69
C PHE A 179 2.07 -16.69 -1.95
N LYS A 180 2.36 -17.73 -2.72
CA LYS A 180 3.10 -17.63 -3.98
C LYS A 180 2.25 -18.21 -5.10
N ASN A 181 2.16 -17.46 -6.19
CA ASN A 181 1.59 -17.92 -7.45
C ASN A 181 2.64 -17.75 -8.54
N THR A 182 3.06 -18.87 -9.13
CA THR A 182 4.06 -18.90 -10.20
C THR A 182 3.34 -19.16 -11.51
N LEU A 183 3.51 -18.27 -12.50
CA LEU A 183 3.09 -18.51 -13.89
C LEU A 183 4.32 -18.39 -14.79
N SER A 184 4.96 -19.53 -15.08
CA SER A 184 6.08 -19.58 -16.03
C SER A 184 5.56 -19.65 -17.46
N VAL A 185 5.99 -18.71 -18.32
CA VAL A 185 5.79 -18.79 -19.77
C VAL A 185 7.17 -18.84 -20.41
N GLY A 186 7.76 -20.04 -20.41
CA GLY A 186 9.11 -20.26 -20.94
C GLY A 186 9.11 -20.44 -22.45
N GLY A 187 9.82 -19.57 -23.17
CA GLY A 187 10.26 -19.79 -24.54
C GLY A 187 11.78 -19.84 -24.57
N ASN A 188 12.36 -21.04 -24.75
CA ASN A 188 13.81 -21.19 -24.90
C ASN A 188 14.24 -20.66 -26.28
N ILE A 189 14.86 -19.49 -26.31
CA ILE A 189 15.64 -19.05 -27.47
C ILE A 189 17.10 -19.35 -27.16
N GLY A 190 17.59 -20.52 -27.62
CA GLY A 190 18.98 -20.90 -27.50
C GLY A 190 19.78 -20.40 -28.69
N TYR A 191 20.74 -19.49 -28.47
CA TYR A 191 21.81 -19.21 -29.43
C TYR A 191 23.07 -19.94 -28.95
N GLY A 192 23.40 -21.05 -29.61
CA GLY A 192 24.66 -21.76 -29.40
C GLY A 192 25.73 -21.22 -30.34
N PHE A 193 26.74 -20.54 -29.81
CA PHE A 193 27.98 -20.29 -30.56
C PHE A 193 28.84 -21.56 -30.47
N ALA A 194 28.90 -22.33 -31.56
CA ALA A 194 29.83 -23.44 -31.68
C ALA A 194 31.23 -22.87 -32.00
N ALA A 195 32.16 -22.94 -31.05
CA ALA A 195 33.57 -22.68 -31.30
C ALA A 195 34.20 -23.92 -31.96
N THR A 196 34.90 -23.72 -33.08
CA THR A 196 35.60 -24.73 -33.88
C THR A 196 36.81 -25.31 -33.14
N ALA A 197 37.06 -26.60 -33.37
CA ALA A 197 38.03 -27.41 -32.65
C ALA A 197 39.49 -27.09 -33.03
N ASN A 198 40.37 -27.08 -32.03
CA ASN A 198 41.78 -27.43 -32.18
C ASN A 198 42.21 -28.39 -31.06
N SER A 199 43.22 -29.21 -31.35
CA SER A 199 43.58 -30.51 -30.78
C SER A 199 44.17 -30.53 -29.36
N ALA A 200 43.84 -29.57 -28.49
CA ALA A 200 44.21 -29.60 -27.07
C ALA A 200 42.96 -29.30 -26.21
N GLY A 201 42.30 -30.36 -25.76
CA GLY A 201 40.94 -30.31 -25.22
C GLY A 201 40.79 -29.65 -23.86
N VAL A 202 40.07 -28.53 -23.83
CA VAL A 202 39.01 -28.19 -22.86
C VAL A 202 37.93 -27.44 -23.65
N LYS A 203 36.69 -27.94 -23.67
CA LYS A 203 35.56 -27.36 -24.42
C LYS A 203 34.70 -26.49 -23.49
N ASN A 204 34.82 -25.17 -23.60
CA ASN A 204 33.89 -24.24 -22.96
C ASN A 204 32.67 -24.03 -23.87
N SER A 205 31.55 -24.70 -23.58
CA SER A 205 30.27 -24.41 -24.25
C SER A 205 29.44 -23.44 -23.41
N VAL A 206 29.34 -22.18 -23.82
CA VAL A 206 28.41 -21.23 -23.18
C VAL A 206 27.04 -21.38 -23.83
N THR A 207 26.13 -22.09 -23.16
CA THR A 207 24.70 -22.08 -23.54
C THR A 207 24.04 -20.85 -22.93
N ALA A 208 23.62 -19.87 -23.74
CA ALA A 208 22.74 -18.80 -23.25
C ALA A 208 21.29 -19.18 -23.55
N GLY A 209 20.50 -19.50 -22.52
CA GLY A 209 19.06 -19.69 -22.63
C GLY A 209 18.32 -18.54 -21.95
N LEU A 210 17.46 -17.83 -22.68
CA LEU A 210 16.59 -16.80 -22.11
C LEU A 210 15.31 -17.46 -21.60
N ASN A 211 15.06 -17.38 -20.29
CA ASN A 211 13.81 -17.83 -19.70
C ASN A 211 13.10 -16.64 -19.03
N VAL A 212 11.82 -16.43 -19.35
CA VAL A 212 11.00 -15.33 -18.81
C VAL A 212 9.95 -15.91 -17.88
N ASP A 213 10.18 -15.80 -16.57
CA ASP A 213 9.21 -16.19 -15.56
C ASP A 213 8.45 -14.96 -15.04
N MET A 214 7.13 -15.10 -14.88
CA MET A 214 6.31 -14.13 -14.13
C MET A 214 5.90 -14.76 -12.80
N VAL A 215 6.51 -14.29 -11.73
CA VAL A 215 6.16 -14.73 -10.37
C VAL A 215 5.40 -13.63 -9.66
N ARG A 216 4.22 -13.95 -9.11
CA ARG A 216 3.52 -13.11 -8.14
C ARG A 216 3.71 -13.73 -6.77
N HIS A 217 4.42 -13.03 -5.89
CA HIS A 217 4.66 -13.48 -4.53
C HIS A 217 4.15 -12.44 -3.56
N VAL A 218 3.36 -12.84 -2.57
CA VAL A 218 2.89 -11.94 -1.54
C VAL A 218 3.22 -12.53 -0.18
N PHE A 219 3.94 -11.77 0.63
CA PHE A 219 4.38 -12.21 1.95
C PHE A 219 4.21 -11.10 2.98
N VAL A 220 4.10 -11.54 4.22
CA VAL A 220 4.07 -10.69 5.40
C VAL A 220 5.47 -10.69 5.97
N ASP A 221 6.12 -9.54 5.97
CA ASP A 221 7.43 -9.36 6.59
C ASP A 221 7.33 -9.53 8.11
N ASP A 222 8.48 -9.59 8.76
CA ASP A 222 8.54 -9.83 10.21
C ASP A 222 7.85 -8.76 11.04
N ASP A 223 7.83 -7.51 10.56
CA ASP A 223 7.14 -6.41 11.20
C ASP A 223 5.64 -6.35 10.89
N GLN A 224 5.10 -7.32 10.13
CA GLN A 224 3.73 -7.37 9.58
C GLN A 224 3.47 -6.54 8.31
N THR A 225 4.49 -5.90 7.75
CA THR A 225 4.35 -5.23 6.44
C THR A 225 4.07 -6.24 5.35
N ILE A 226 3.05 -6.00 4.53
CA ILE A 226 2.72 -6.89 3.41
C ILE A 226 3.42 -6.39 2.17
N PHE A 227 4.18 -7.27 1.53
CA PHE A 227 4.83 -6.99 0.26
C PHE A 227 4.24 -7.87 -0.84
N GLU A 228 3.83 -7.23 -1.93
CA GLU A 228 3.51 -7.88 -3.20
C GLU A 228 4.67 -7.70 -4.17
N GLN A 229 5.27 -8.80 -4.60
CA GLN A 229 6.38 -8.83 -5.54
C GLN A 229 5.93 -9.38 -6.89
N HIS A 230 6.29 -8.65 -7.94
CA HIS A 230 6.20 -9.10 -9.32
C HIS A 230 7.62 -9.20 -9.87
N SER A 231 8.11 -10.43 -10.06
CA SER A 231 9.40 -10.63 -10.70
C SER A 231 9.24 -10.84 -12.20
N LYS A 232 10.18 -10.25 -12.96
CA LYS A 232 10.49 -10.63 -14.34
C LYS A 232 11.96 -10.98 -14.37
N GLY A 233 12.25 -12.27 -14.37
CA GLY A 233 13.61 -12.78 -14.42
C GLY A 233 14.11 -12.91 -15.86
N ILE A 234 15.40 -12.66 -16.06
CA ILE A 234 16.15 -13.16 -17.21
C ILE A 234 17.25 -14.03 -16.61
N SER A 235 17.09 -15.35 -16.67
CA SER A 235 18.20 -16.25 -16.35
C SER A 235 19.14 -16.32 -17.55
N LEU A 236 20.45 -16.17 -17.34
CA LEU A 236 21.47 -16.54 -18.31
C LEU A 236 22.06 -17.87 -17.84
N ASN A 237 21.62 -18.98 -18.44
CA ASN A 237 22.13 -20.32 -18.08
C ASN A 237 23.50 -20.61 -18.68
N GLY A 238 24.45 -19.68 -18.56
CA GLY A 238 25.81 -19.86 -19.03
C GLY A 238 26.55 -20.89 -18.17
N GLY A 239 26.45 -22.16 -18.54
CA GLY A 239 27.32 -23.22 -18.02
C GLY A 239 28.71 -23.07 -18.61
N ALA A 240 29.43 -22.02 -18.21
CA ALA A 240 30.85 -21.95 -18.43
C ALA A 240 31.53 -22.68 -17.26
N ASP A 241 32.44 -23.60 -17.57
CA ASP A 241 33.49 -24.03 -16.65
C ASP A 241 34.40 -22.82 -16.40
N CYS A 242 33.89 -21.83 -15.67
CA CYS A 242 34.66 -20.69 -15.21
C CYS A 242 35.24 -21.08 -13.86
N ASP A 243 36.54 -21.38 -13.85
CA ASP A 243 37.32 -21.39 -12.61
C ASP A 243 37.20 -20.01 -11.94
N PHE A 244 36.33 -19.91 -10.94
CA PHE A 244 36.42 -18.82 -9.98
C PHE A 244 37.59 -19.16 -9.06
N THR A 245 38.76 -18.60 -9.38
CA THR A 245 39.99 -18.67 -8.56
C THR A 245 39.82 -17.96 -7.22
N VAL A 246 38.99 -18.51 -6.33
CA VAL A 246 39.03 -18.27 -4.88
C VAL A 246 39.01 -19.59 -4.09
N ALA A 247 38.70 -20.73 -4.69
CA ALA A 247 39.02 -22.06 -4.14
C ALA A 247 39.01 -23.07 -5.29
N ASN A 248 40.07 -23.87 -5.44
CA ASN A 248 40.23 -24.95 -6.44
C ASN A 248 39.10 -26.00 -6.37
N LEU A 249 37.89 -25.64 -6.78
CA LEU A 249 36.69 -26.46 -6.74
C LEU A 249 36.09 -26.36 -8.15
N GLY A 250 36.32 -27.38 -8.97
CA GLY A 250 35.70 -27.51 -10.30
C GLY A 250 34.19 -27.67 -10.19
N VAL A 251 33.49 -26.56 -9.98
CA VAL A 251 32.04 -26.51 -9.71
C VAL A 251 31.34 -25.67 -10.77
N LYS A 252 30.26 -26.22 -11.32
CA LYS A 252 29.37 -25.51 -12.24
C LYS A 252 28.57 -24.46 -11.47
N GLY A 253 28.91 -23.19 -11.69
CA GLY A 253 28.17 -22.05 -11.13
C GLY A 253 27.08 -21.57 -12.08
N GLN A 254 25.89 -21.25 -11.55
CA GLN A 254 24.83 -20.58 -12.30
C GLN A 254 24.63 -19.16 -11.77
N VAL A 255 24.76 -18.16 -12.64
CA VAL A 255 24.48 -16.75 -12.30
C VAL A 255 23.10 -16.38 -12.81
N LYS A 256 22.29 -15.76 -11.96
CA LYS A 256 20.95 -15.32 -12.30
C LYS A 256 20.74 -13.86 -11.90
N THR A 257 20.16 -13.08 -12.80
CA THR A 257 19.80 -11.69 -12.57
C THR A 257 18.30 -11.49 -12.74
N GLU A 258 17.65 -10.87 -11.77
CA GLU A 258 16.21 -10.60 -11.84
C GLU A 258 15.90 -9.15 -11.48
N LYS A 259 14.85 -8.61 -12.10
CA LYS A 259 14.23 -7.36 -11.67
C LYS A 259 12.88 -7.69 -11.04
N ILE A 260 12.69 -7.19 -9.82
CA ILE A 260 11.46 -7.37 -9.05
C ILE A 260 10.87 -5.99 -8.77
N LEU A 261 9.60 -5.81 -9.14
CA LEU A 261 8.81 -4.69 -8.67
C LEU A 261 8.13 -5.11 -7.37
N GLN A 262 8.46 -4.45 -6.27
CA GLN A 262 7.84 -4.68 -4.97
C GLN A 262 6.87 -3.55 -4.64
N LYS A 263 5.67 -3.92 -4.20
CA LYS A 263 4.64 -3.02 -3.71
C LYS A 263 4.43 -3.27 -2.23
N GLU A 264 4.43 -2.19 -1.47
CA GLU A 264 4.18 -2.22 -0.04
C GLU A 264 2.70 -1.97 0.25
N CYS A 265 2.10 -2.81 1.09
CA CYS A 265 0.77 -2.67 1.63
C CYS A 265 0.85 -2.72 3.16
N SER A 266 0.35 -1.66 3.80
CA SER A 266 0.33 -1.52 5.26
C SER A 266 -0.61 -2.48 6.00
N SER A 267 -1.52 -3.17 5.30
CA SER A 267 -2.41 -4.14 5.94
C SER A 267 -3.02 -5.12 4.92
N VAL A 268 -3.60 -6.22 5.43
CA VAL A 268 -4.37 -7.19 4.59
C VAL A 268 -5.52 -6.50 3.88
N GLU A 269 -6.18 -5.55 4.55
CA GLU A 269 -7.25 -4.78 3.95
C GLU A 269 -6.73 -3.85 2.85
N HIS A 270 -5.60 -3.17 3.07
CA HIS A 270 -4.97 -2.33 2.05
C HIS A 270 -4.60 -3.16 0.81
N PHE A 271 -4.00 -4.34 1.01
CA PHE A 271 -3.69 -5.27 -0.07
C PHE A 271 -4.96 -5.73 -0.81
N ALA A 272 -5.99 -6.18 -0.09
CA ALA A 272 -7.23 -6.67 -0.68
C ALA A 272 -8.03 -5.57 -1.42
N ARG A 273 -7.96 -4.31 -0.96
CA ARG A 273 -8.57 -3.14 -1.64
C ARG A 273 -7.86 -2.79 -2.94
N ASN A 274 -6.55 -3.01 -3.02
CA ASN A 274 -5.74 -2.70 -4.20
C ASN A 274 -5.79 -3.82 -5.27
N GLU A 275 -6.32 -5.00 -4.96
CA GLU A 275 -6.51 -6.05 -5.96
C GLU A 275 -7.49 -5.59 -7.05
N HIS A 276 -7.06 -5.66 -8.32
CA HIS A 276 -7.90 -5.27 -9.45
C HIS A 276 -9.00 -6.30 -9.71
N VAL A 277 -10.17 -6.05 -9.12
CA VAL A 277 -11.37 -6.87 -9.34
C VAL A 277 -12.26 -6.24 -10.40
N ARG A 278 -12.76 -7.11 -11.27
CA ARG A 278 -13.57 -6.78 -12.43
C ARG A 278 -14.92 -7.48 -12.29
N PHE A 279 -16.01 -6.72 -12.29
CA PHE A 279 -17.35 -7.26 -12.07
C PHE A 279 -18.10 -7.41 -13.39
N PRO A 280 -18.54 -8.63 -13.75
CA PRO A 280 -19.37 -8.82 -14.91
C PRO A 280 -20.77 -8.28 -14.62
N LEU A 281 -21.23 -7.33 -15.44
CA LEU A 281 -22.59 -6.80 -15.34
C LEU A 281 -23.65 -7.86 -15.72
N ARG A 282 -23.26 -8.92 -16.45
CA ARG A 282 -24.12 -10.07 -16.80
C ARG A 282 -24.70 -10.82 -15.57
N LYS A 283 -24.12 -10.66 -14.37
CA LYS A 283 -24.55 -11.36 -13.14
C LYS A 283 -25.61 -10.61 -12.31
N MET A 284 -26.19 -9.51 -12.82
CA MET A 284 -27.31 -8.76 -12.17
C MET A 284 -28.67 -9.52 -12.15
N LYS A 285 -28.62 -10.85 -11.92
CA LYS A 285 -29.68 -11.87 -11.95
C LYS A 285 -30.09 -12.36 -13.34
N SER A 286 -29.83 -13.65 -13.53
CA SER A 286 -30.00 -14.51 -14.71
C SER A 286 -31.44 -14.94 -14.97
N SER A 287 -32.39 -14.00 -14.96
CA SER A 287 -33.71 -14.18 -15.57
C SER A 287 -34.00 -12.88 -16.31
N PHE A 288 -34.32 -12.96 -17.61
CA PHE A 288 -34.35 -11.86 -18.61
C PHE A 288 -33.05 -11.60 -19.38
N ALA A 289 -32.07 -12.51 -19.31
CA ALA A 289 -30.93 -12.48 -20.22
C ALA A 289 -31.37 -12.95 -21.62
N ASP A 290 -31.88 -12.02 -22.43
CA ASP A 290 -31.57 -11.90 -23.86
C ASP A 290 -32.17 -10.59 -24.40
N LYS A 291 -31.31 -9.75 -25.00
CA LYS A 291 -31.60 -8.51 -25.77
C LYS A 291 -31.35 -7.12 -25.15
N LEU A 292 -30.63 -6.96 -24.05
CA LEU A 292 -30.04 -5.66 -23.69
C LEU A 292 -28.51 -5.76 -23.61
N SER A 293 -27.83 -4.92 -24.38
CA SER A 293 -26.37 -4.80 -24.52
C SER A 293 -25.65 -4.81 -23.15
N SER A 294 -24.46 -5.36 -22.90
CA SER A 294 -23.27 -5.55 -23.72
C SER A 294 -22.19 -6.26 -22.86
N ASN A 295 -21.19 -6.87 -23.49
CA ASN A 295 -20.03 -7.60 -22.92
C ASN A 295 -19.09 -6.81 -21.98
N SER A 296 -19.56 -5.76 -21.28
CA SER A 296 -18.71 -4.85 -20.53
C SER A 296 -18.48 -5.31 -19.10
N VAL A 297 -17.20 -5.35 -18.73
CA VAL A 297 -16.74 -5.62 -17.37
C VAL A 297 -16.32 -4.28 -16.77
N LYS A 298 -16.94 -3.87 -15.65
CA LYS A 298 -16.62 -2.61 -14.97
C LYS A 298 -15.81 -2.89 -13.70
N SER A 299 -14.80 -2.05 -13.45
CA SER A 299 -14.14 -1.96 -12.14
C SER A 299 -14.86 -0.92 -11.27
N LEU A 300 -14.68 -1.00 -9.95
CA LEU A 300 -15.20 0.01 -9.01
C LEU A 300 -14.76 1.42 -9.40
N HIS A 301 -13.47 1.61 -9.66
CA HIS A 301 -12.92 2.91 -10.06
C HIS A 301 -13.61 3.44 -11.33
N LYS A 302 -13.90 2.60 -12.33
CA LYS A 302 -14.58 3.04 -13.55
C LYS A 302 -16.00 3.52 -13.24
N ALA A 303 -16.75 2.75 -12.47
CA ALA A 303 -18.13 3.08 -12.11
C ALA A 303 -18.21 4.36 -11.25
N GLN A 304 -17.34 4.51 -10.25
CA GLN A 304 -17.21 5.72 -9.44
C GLN A 304 -16.90 6.94 -10.29
N ARG A 305 -15.96 6.80 -11.24
CA ARG A 305 -15.60 7.89 -12.15
C ARG A 305 -16.77 8.35 -13.01
N ASP A 306 -17.49 7.42 -13.63
CA ASP A 306 -18.61 7.74 -14.51
C ASP A 306 -19.74 8.42 -13.71
N ALA A 307 -20.09 7.89 -12.53
CA ALA A 307 -21.05 8.49 -11.62
C ALA A 307 -20.61 9.89 -11.16
N TYR A 308 -19.36 10.04 -10.74
CA TYR A 308 -18.79 11.31 -10.27
C TYR A 308 -18.87 12.43 -11.32
N ASN A 309 -18.50 12.11 -12.56
CA ASN A 309 -18.48 13.10 -13.64
C ASN A 309 -19.89 13.55 -14.06
N THR A 310 -20.90 12.70 -13.87
CA THR A 310 -22.29 13.00 -14.24
C THR A 310 -23.13 13.62 -13.13
N SER A 311 -22.60 13.73 -11.89
CA SER A 311 -23.38 14.13 -10.72
C SER A 311 -23.94 15.55 -10.81
N ILE A 312 -23.16 16.49 -11.35
CA ILE A 312 -23.59 17.88 -11.53
C ILE A 312 -24.78 17.96 -12.49
N ARG A 313 -24.67 17.27 -13.65
CA ARG A 313 -25.75 17.24 -14.66
C ARG A 313 -26.98 16.54 -14.11
N LEU A 314 -26.79 15.48 -13.34
CA LEU A 314 -27.91 14.78 -12.70
C LEU A 314 -28.61 15.69 -11.66
N ASN A 315 -27.88 16.42 -10.81
CA ASN A 315 -28.46 17.41 -9.89
C ASN A 315 -29.29 18.46 -10.66
N GLN A 316 -28.75 18.98 -11.76
CA GLN A 316 -29.47 19.94 -12.61
C GLN A 316 -30.77 19.37 -13.17
N LEU A 317 -30.73 18.13 -13.70
CA LEU A 317 -31.91 17.47 -14.27
C LEU A 317 -32.93 17.05 -13.21
N MET A 318 -32.49 16.66 -12.02
CA MET A 318 -33.38 16.39 -10.87
C MET A 318 -34.20 17.65 -10.55
N HIS A 319 -33.56 18.81 -10.53
CA HIS A 319 -34.24 20.08 -10.31
C HIS A 319 -35.10 20.51 -11.51
N SER A 320 -34.55 20.56 -12.73
CA SER A 320 -35.25 21.10 -13.89
C SER A 320 -36.39 20.22 -14.41
N VAL A 321 -36.23 18.88 -14.36
CA VAL A 321 -37.21 17.94 -14.91
C VAL A 321 -38.19 17.46 -13.86
N LEU A 322 -37.70 17.11 -12.66
CA LEU A 322 -38.53 16.55 -11.58
C LEU A 322 -38.98 17.57 -10.53
N GLY A 323 -38.37 18.77 -10.49
CA GLY A 323 -38.63 19.75 -9.44
C GLY A 323 -38.08 19.31 -8.08
N LEU A 324 -37.03 18.49 -8.06
CA LEU A 324 -36.47 17.92 -6.84
C LEU A 324 -35.09 18.51 -6.55
N ASN A 325 -34.92 19.07 -5.35
CA ASN A 325 -33.62 19.45 -4.82
C ASN A 325 -32.82 18.20 -4.41
N ALA A 326 -31.77 17.89 -5.15
CA ALA A 326 -30.92 16.72 -4.93
C ALA A 326 -29.50 17.12 -4.53
N ASP A 327 -28.91 16.38 -3.58
CA ASP A 327 -27.48 16.41 -3.28
C ASP A 327 -26.91 15.02 -3.54
N ILE A 328 -26.52 14.81 -4.81
CA ILE A 328 -25.99 13.54 -5.25
C ILE A 328 -24.57 13.39 -4.74
N PHE A 329 -24.46 12.66 -3.64
CA PHE A 329 -23.19 12.22 -3.12
C PHE A 329 -22.58 11.17 -4.05
N CYS A 330 -21.41 11.48 -4.62
CA CYS A 330 -20.65 10.51 -5.41
C CYS A 330 -19.39 10.08 -4.66
N ILE A 331 -19.24 8.77 -4.51
CA ILE A 331 -18.04 8.16 -3.94
C ILE A 331 -16.86 8.48 -4.86
N LYS A 332 -15.98 9.38 -4.42
CA LYS A 332 -14.76 9.70 -5.16
C LYS A 332 -13.93 8.43 -5.33
N PRO A 333 -13.30 8.21 -6.50
CA PRO A 333 -12.32 7.14 -6.64
C PRO A 333 -11.25 7.29 -5.55
N ALA A 334 -11.07 6.26 -4.73
CA ALA A 334 -10.02 6.25 -3.73
C ALA A 334 -8.67 6.16 -4.45
N ASN A 335 -7.82 7.15 -4.20
CA ASN A 335 -6.53 7.33 -4.85
C ASN A 335 -5.39 6.89 -3.91
N THR A 336 -5.46 5.68 -3.37
CA THR A 336 -4.35 5.11 -2.58
C THR A 336 -3.39 4.40 -3.52
N ALA A 337 -2.27 5.05 -3.84
CA ALA A 337 -1.17 4.38 -4.54
C ALA A 337 -0.29 3.66 -3.52
N PRO A 338 -0.01 2.35 -3.68
CA PRO A 338 0.98 1.69 -2.85
C PRO A 338 2.35 2.33 -3.06
N ASN A 339 3.23 2.23 -2.06
CA ASN A 339 4.63 2.58 -2.27
C ASN A 339 5.27 1.48 -3.14
N GLU A 340 6.08 1.89 -4.12
CA GLU A 340 6.72 1.00 -5.07
C GLU A 340 8.25 1.05 -4.86
N ALA A 341 8.88 -0.12 -4.88
CA ALA A 341 10.33 -0.26 -4.82
C ALA A 341 10.79 -1.15 -5.97
N ASN A 342 11.88 -0.75 -6.61
CA ASN A 342 12.57 -1.54 -7.62
C ASN A 342 13.68 -2.34 -6.93
N ILE A 343 13.69 -3.66 -7.14
CA ILE A 343 14.67 -4.55 -6.54
C ILE A 343 15.44 -5.22 -7.66
N ASN A 344 16.74 -4.98 -7.68
CA ASN A 344 17.67 -5.68 -8.55
C ASN A 344 18.28 -6.83 -7.77
N VAL A 345 18.14 -8.03 -8.32
CA VAL A 345 18.60 -9.27 -7.72
C VAL A 345 19.73 -9.82 -8.54
N THR A 346 20.82 -10.21 -7.89
CA THR A 346 21.89 -11.01 -8.49
C THR A 346 22.13 -12.21 -7.58
N SER A 347 21.94 -13.42 -8.09
CA SER A 347 22.22 -14.65 -7.35
C SER A 347 23.24 -15.50 -8.09
N VAL A 348 24.07 -16.17 -7.33
CA VAL A 348 25.09 -17.13 -7.78
C VAL A 348 24.85 -18.42 -7.02
N ASP A 349 24.45 -19.47 -7.73
CA ASP A 349 24.26 -20.81 -7.17
C ASP A 349 25.50 -21.65 -7.46
N LEU A 350 26.11 -22.20 -6.41
CA LEU A 350 27.26 -23.09 -6.46
C LEU A 350 26.78 -24.49 -6.05
N GLY A 351 26.46 -25.30 -7.05
CA GLY A 351 26.02 -26.68 -6.86
C GLY A 351 27.16 -27.67 -7.01
N GLY A 352 27.75 -28.11 -5.90
CA GLY A 352 28.74 -29.18 -5.88
C GLY A 352 28.17 -30.45 -5.25
N LYS A 353 28.11 -31.57 -5.99
CA LYS A 353 28.07 -32.88 -5.34
C LYS A 353 29.46 -33.18 -4.79
N THR A 354 29.79 -32.65 -3.63
CA THR A 354 31.03 -33.03 -2.95
C THR A 354 30.84 -34.43 -2.35
N ASN A 355 31.29 -35.45 -3.05
CA ASN A 355 31.64 -36.75 -2.45
C ASN A 355 32.98 -36.66 -1.67
N ALA A 356 33.62 -35.50 -1.67
CA ALA A 356 34.83 -35.26 -0.91
C ALA A 356 34.46 -34.97 0.54
N GLY A 357 34.76 -35.93 1.42
CA GLY A 357 34.74 -35.70 2.86
C GLY A 357 35.50 -34.42 3.18
N VAL A 358 34.85 -33.55 3.95
CA VAL A 358 35.57 -32.58 4.78
C VAL A 358 36.50 -33.45 5.63
N LYS A 359 37.81 -33.43 5.30
CA LYS A 359 38.86 -34.10 6.07
C LYS A 359 38.61 -33.77 7.54
N ASP A 360 38.29 -34.82 8.32
CA ASP A 360 38.06 -34.87 9.78
C ASP A 360 36.65 -35.28 10.23
N LEU A 361 35.68 -35.49 9.34
CA LEU A 361 34.43 -36.19 9.68
C LEU A 361 34.45 -37.63 9.16
N ASN A 362 34.85 -38.54 10.04
CA ASN A 362 34.86 -39.99 9.83
C ASN A 362 33.42 -40.55 9.92
N VAL A 363 32.52 -40.13 9.02
CA VAL A 363 31.16 -40.67 8.93
C VAL A 363 30.76 -40.79 7.46
N GLY A 364 30.66 -42.02 6.96
CA GLY A 364 30.16 -42.32 5.62
C GLY A 364 28.67 -41.98 5.50
N LEU A 365 28.34 -40.77 5.04
CA LEU A 365 27.00 -40.35 4.64
C LEU A 365 27.12 -39.38 3.47
N GLY A 366 26.49 -39.70 2.34
CA GLY A 366 26.42 -38.82 1.17
C GLY A 366 25.56 -37.59 1.46
N VAL A 367 26.20 -36.50 1.91
CA VAL A 367 25.55 -35.20 2.12
C VAL A 367 25.75 -34.36 0.86
N SER A 368 24.67 -34.13 0.11
CA SER A 368 24.69 -33.09 -0.93
C SER A 368 24.59 -31.73 -0.25
N ALA A 369 25.65 -30.92 -0.31
CA ALA A 369 25.64 -29.53 0.13
C ALA A 369 25.45 -28.62 -1.08
N ASN A 370 24.48 -27.72 -1.02
CA ASN A 370 24.32 -26.64 -2.00
C ASN A 370 24.58 -25.32 -1.30
N GLN A 371 25.37 -24.46 -1.92
CA GLN A 371 25.61 -23.09 -1.45
C GLN A 371 25.09 -22.09 -2.47
N SER A 372 24.49 -21.00 -2.01
CA SER A 372 24.12 -19.89 -2.86
C SER A 372 24.42 -18.54 -2.22
N LEU A 373 24.94 -17.62 -3.03
CA LEU A 373 25.13 -16.23 -2.68
C LEU A 373 24.11 -15.38 -3.43
N THR A 374 23.34 -14.59 -2.71
CA THR A 374 22.33 -13.69 -3.26
C THR A 374 22.61 -12.27 -2.79
N VAL A 375 22.66 -11.34 -3.73
CA VAL A 375 22.73 -9.90 -3.48
C VAL A 375 21.46 -9.24 -3.99
N LEU A 376 20.79 -8.53 -3.08
CA LEU A 376 19.57 -7.78 -3.35
C LEU A 376 19.88 -6.30 -3.14
N ASN A 377 19.82 -5.52 -4.21
CA ASN A 377 19.86 -4.07 -4.15
C ASN A 377 18.42 -3.56 -4.24
N ILE A 378 17.94 -2.96 -3.16
CA ILE A 378 16.58 -2.44 -3.04
C ILE A 378 16.67 -0.92 -3.20
N GLU A 379 16.05 -0.41 -4.25
CA GLU A 379 15.90 1.01 -4.50
C GLU A 379 14.42 1.37 -4.34
N ALA A 380 14.08 2.02 -3.24
CA ALA A 380 12.73 2.52 -3.02
C ALA A 380 12.64 4.00 -3.45
N GLU A 381 11.64 4.32 -4.26
CA GLU A 381 11.35 5.69 -4.67
C GLU A 381 10.36 6.32 -3.69
N GLY A 382 10.83 7.32 -2.96
CA GLY A 382 10.02 8.23 -2.17
C GLY A 382 9.59 9.42 -3.02
N TYR A 383 8.38 9.90 -2.77
CA TYR A 383 7.81 11.04 -3.48
C TYR A 383 7.37 12.08 -2.45
N GLN A 384 8.04 13.24 -2.45
CA GLN A 384 7.72 14.37 -1.59
C GLN A 384 7.17 15.51 -2.45
N LYS A 385 6.04 16.10 -2.06
CA LYS A 385 5.41 17.16 -2.87
C LYS A 385 6.36 18.34 -3.03
N PHE A 386 6.23 19.07 -4.13
CA PHE A 386 7.07 20.25 -4.37
C PHE A 386 7.01 21.27 -3.23
N VAL A 387 5.83 21.48 -2.64
CA VAL A 387 5.63 22.40 -1.51
C VAL A 387 6.24 21.90 -0.19
N GLU A 388 6.50 20.60 -0.07
CA GLU A 388 7.08 20.01 1.13
C GLU A 388 8.62 20.08 1.12
N ASP A 389 9.26 20.36 -0.02
CA ASP A 389 10.72 20.49 -0.17
C ASP A 389 11.10 21.76 -0.96
N LEU A 390 10.77 22.91 -0.36
CA LEU A 390 10.91 24.23 -0.98
C LEU A 390 12.36 24.60 -1.36
N LYS A 391 13.35 23.99 -0.69
CA LYS A 391 14.78 24.19 -1.00
C LYS A 391 15.15 23.69 -2.39
N ARG A 392 14.45 22.65 -2.87
CA ARG A 392 14.71 21.98 -4.15
C ARG A 392 13.79 22.44 -5.28
N VAL A 393 12.91 23.41 -5.03
CA VAL A 393 12.06 24.02 -6.08
C VAL A 393 12.92 24.64 -7.20
N SER A 394 14.14 25.09 -6.90
CA SER A 394 15.11 25.55 -7.90
C SER A 394 15.61 24.47 -8.85
N GLU A 395 15.48 23.18 -8.52
CA GLU A 395 15.80 22.07 -9.43
C GLU A 395 14.71 21.87 -10.50
N LEU A 396 13.52 22.45 -10.29
CA LEU A 396 12.42 22.34 -11.24
C LEU A 396 12.70 23.19 -12.48
N PRO A 397 12.44 22.65 -13.69
CA PRO A 397 12.53 23.42 -14.93
C PRO A 397 11.71 24.70 -14.83
N SER A 398 12.31 25.84 -15.17
CA SER A 398 11.64 27.14 -15.08
C SER A 398 10.38 27.20 -15.92
N GLU A 399 10.27 26.42 -17.00
CA GLU A 399 9.07 26.36 -17.83
C GLU A 399 7.82 25.84 -17.09
N PHE A 400 7.96 25.24 -15.92
CA PHE A 400 6.82 24.79 -15.11
C PHE A 400 6.13 25.94 -14.35
N TYR A 401 6.85 27.02 -14.08
CA TYR A 401 6.36 28.15 -13.28
C TYR A 401 6.73 29.51 -13.88
N PHE A 402 7.18 29.55 -15.15
CA PHE A 402 7.73 30.77 -15.77
C PHE A 402 6.76 31.95 -15.73
N ARG A 403 5.45 31.73 -15.96
CA ARG A 403 4.48 32.84 -15.94
C ARG A 403 4.41 33.52 -14.58
N VAL A 404 4.41 32.72 -13.52
CA VAL A 404 4.40 33.22 -12.15
C VAL A 404 5.77 33.81 -11.80
N LYS A 405 6.85 33.20 -12.30
CA LYS A 405 8.21 33.72 -12.13
C LYS A 405 8.34 35.13 -12.71
N ASP A 406 7.90 35.34 -13.95
CA ASP A 406 7.97 36.63 -14.63
C ASP A 406 7.14 37.70 -13.88
N GLU A 407 5.93 37.35 -13.43
CA GLU A 407 5.08 38.26 -12.63
C GLU A 407 5.67 38.58 -11.24
N ILE A 408 6.41 37.64 -10.64
CA ILE A 408 7.11 37.84 -9.35
C ILE A 408 8.40 38.65 -9.53
N GLU A 409 9.14 38.46 -10.62
CA GLU A 409 10.34 39.24 -10.94
C GLU A 409 9.99 40.72 -11.19
N LEU A 410 8.78 40.99 -11.69
CA LEU A 410 8.24 42.34 -11.84
C LEU A 410 7.81 42.98 -10.52
N ASP A 411 7.23 42.19 -9.60
CA ASP A 411 6.82 42.64 -8.27
C ASP A 411 6.90 41.49 -7.26
N SER A 412 7.95 41.50 -6.43
CA SER A 412 8.16 40.49 -5.40
C SER A 412 7.48 40.83 -4.06
N SER A 413 6.58 41.82 -4.04
CA SER A 413 5.86 42.20 -2.83
C SER A 413 4.98 41.06 -2.31
N LYS A 414 4.82 41.01 -0.99
CA LYS A 414 3.92 40.07 -0.32
C LYS A 414 2.49 40.15 -0.87
N GLU A 415 2.02 41.35 -1.20
CA GLU A 415 0.69 41.57 -1.76
C GLU A 415 0.54 40.93 -3.15
N ASN A 416 1.55 41.07 -4.01
CA ASN A 416 1.55 40.40 -5.31
C ASN A 416 1.63 38.88 -5.16
N LEU A 417 2.48 38.35 -4.27
CA LEU A 417 2.54 36.91 -4.01
C LEU A 417 1.20 36.31 -3.56
N LEU A 418 0.45 37.02 -2.71
CA LEU A 418 -0.89 36.60 -2.28
C LEU A 418 -1.92 36.70 -3.41
N LYS A 419 -1.85 37.74 -4.23
CA LYS A 419 -2.68 37.89 -5.42
C LYS A 419 -2.44 36.72 -6.38
N LEU A 420 -1.18 36.35 -6.64
CA LEU A 420 -0.80 35.24 -7.51
C LEU A 420 -1.26 33.89 -6.95
N LEU A 421 -1.11 33.67 -5.64
CA LEU A 421 -1.65 32.48 -4.97
C LEU A 421 -3.18 32.40 -5.13
N GLY A 422 -3.88 33.52 -4.99
CA GLY A 422 -5.34 33.61 -5.17
C GLY A 422 -5.79 33.36 -6.62
N VAL A 423 -5.04 33.88 -7.61
CA VAL A 423 -5.29 33.59 -9.04
C VAL A 423 -5.11 32.10 -9.33
N LEU A 424 -4.03 31.50 -8.82
CA LEU A 424 -3.78 30.06 -8.97
C LEU A 424 -4.88 29.22 -8.30
N GLU A 425 -5.27 29.56 -7.07
CA GLU A 425 -6.37 28.89 -6.34
C GLU A 425 -7.68 28.94 -7.14
N SER A 426 -8.03 30.12 -7.67
CA SER A 426 -9.24 30.32 -8.48
C SER A 426 -9.19 29.52 -9.79
N ASP A 427 -8.07 29.53 -10.50
CA ASP A 427 -7.94 28.81 -11.77
C ASP A 427 -7.97 27.30 -11.58
N VAL A 428 -7.33 26.75 -10.53
CA VAL A 428 -7.41 25.32 -10.22
C VAL A 428 -8.85 24.93 -9.83
N ALA A 429 -9.55 25.75 -9.05
CA ALA A 429 -10.96 25.51 -8.69
C ALA A 429 -11.88 25.55 -9.93
N ASN A 430 -11.72 26.55 -10.79
CA ASN A 430 -12.47 26.68 -12.04
C ASN A 430 -12.18 25.51 -12.99
N TYR A 431 -10.91 25.17 -13.16
CA TYR A 431 -10.49 24.04 -13.99
C TYR A 431 -11.10 22.73 -13.50
N ASN A 432 -11.08 22.49 -12.19
CA ASN A 432 -11.72 21.33 -11.57
C ASN A 432 -13.21 21.23 -11.94
N SER A 433 -13.95 22.34 -11.83
CA SER A 433 -15.37 22.42 -12.18
C SER A 433 -15.63 22.20 -13.68
N ILE A 434 -14.88 22.87 -14.56
CA ILE A 434 -15.04 22.80 -16.02
C ILE A 434 -14.73 21.40 -16.53
N VAL A 435 -13.62 20.78 -16.08
CA VAL A 435 -13.23 19.44 -16.51
C VAL A 435 -14.28 18.40 -16.10
N LYS A 436 -14.82 18.51 -14.89
CA LYS A 436 -15.87 17.62 -14.40
C LYS A 436 -17.14 17.72 -15.26
N LYS A 437 -17.61 18.94 -15.54
CA LYS A 437 -18.76 19.19 -16.44
C LYS A 437 -18.48 18.64 -17.85
N TYR A 438 -17.31 18.92 -18.41
CA TYR A 438 -16.90 18.46 -19.74
C TYR A 438 -16.87 16.92 -19.85
N ASP A 439 -16.37 16.23 -18.83
CA ASP A 439 -16.37 14.76 -18.81
C ASP A 439 -17.77 14.17 -18.61
N GLY A 440 -18.64 14.84 -17.85
CA GLY A 440 -20.05 14.49 -17.75
C GLY A 440 -20.73 14.52 -19.12
N GLU A 441 -20.55 15.60 -19.88
CA GLU A 441 -21.11 15.76 -21.23
C GLU A 441 -20.57 14.72 -22.21
N LYS A 442 -19.31 14.25 -22.07
CA LYS A 442 -18.79 13.16 -22.92
C LYS A 442 -19.49 11.82 -22.75
N LEU A 443 -20.03 11.55 -21.57
CA LEU A 443 -20.73 10.29 -21.26
C LEU A 443 -22.19 10.30 -21.77
N ASN A 444 -22.68 11.47 -22.18
CA ASN A 444 -23.99 11.63 -22.77
C ASN A 444 -23.94 11.49 -24.31
N ASN A 445 -24.63 10.48 -24.86
CA ASN A 445 -24.72 10.27 -26.32
C ASN A 445 -25.69 11.24 -27.01
N GLY A 446 -26.43 12.05 -26.24
CA GLY A 446 -27.28 13.14 -26.74
C GLY A 446 -26.79 14.53 -26.32
N ALA A 447 -25.49 14.65 -25.96
CA ALA A 447 -24.91 15.88 -25.44
C ALA A 447 -25.16 17.09 -26.35
N ASN A 448 -25.45 18.23 -25.73
CA ASN A 448 -25.46 19.51 -26.42
C ASN A 448 -24.04 19.77 -26.94
N CYS A 449 -23.86 19.66 -28.26
CA CYS A 449 -22.56 19.78 -28.90
C CYS A 449 -21.94 21.16 -28.66
N ASP A 450 -22.77 22.21 -28.55
CA ASP A 450 -22.31 23.58 -28.31
C ASP A 450 -21.80 23.75 -26.88
N LEU A 451 -22.55 23.24 -25.89
CA LEU A 451 -22.11 23.25 -24.49
C LEU A 451 -20.81 22.47 -24.29
N LYS A 452 -20.70 21.28 -24.92
CA LYS A 452 -19.49 20.47 -24.88
C LYS A 452 -18.30 21.20 -25.51
N ASN A 453 -18.51 21.93 -26.60
CA ASN A 453 -17.47 22.72 -27.26
C ASN A 453 -17.08 23.95 -26.44
N ALA A 454 -18.04 24.64 -25.80
CA ALA A 454 -17.78 25.76 -24.91
C ALA A 454 -16.94 25.33 -23.68
N LEU A 455 -17.36 24.27 -22.97
CA LEU A 455 -16.60 23.72 -21.84
C LEU A 455 -15.19 23.26 -22.23
N LYS A 456 -15.05 22.73 -23.45
CA LYS A 456 -13.74 22.35 -24.01
C LYS A 456 -12.88 23.57 -24.28
N ALA A 457 -13.44 24.64 -24.84
CA ALA A 457 -12.74 25.90 -25.09
C ALA A 457 -12.29 26.56 -23.78
N GLU A 458 -13.16 26.65 -22.76
CA GLU A 458 -12.81 27.16 -21.44
C GLU A 458 -11.69 26.34 -20.78
N LYS A 459 -11.80 25.01 -20.85
CA LYS A 459 -10.75 24.11 -20.35
C LYS A 459 -9.41 24.39 -21.02
N TYR A 460 -9.40 24.57 -22.35
CA TYR A 460 -8.18 24.87 -23.10
C TYR A 460 -7.67 26.29 -22.85
N ALA A 461 -8.55 27.26 -22.63
CA ALA A 461 -8.15 28.62 -22.25
C ALA A 461 -7.38 28.66 -20.93
N ILE A 462 -7.82 27.90 -19.92
CA ILE A 462 -7.08 27.78 -18.65
C ILE A 462 -5.76 27.03 -18.86
N GLU A 463 -5.77 25.91 -19.59
CA GLU A 463 -4.53 25.18 -19.93
C GLU A 463 -3.51 26.08 -20.63
N ASN A 464 -3.94 26.88 -21.61
CA ASN A 464 -3.09 27.80 -22.35
C ASN A 464 -2.61 28.97 -21.50
N ARG A 465 -3.44 29.49 -20.58
CA ARG A 465 -3.05 30.52 -19.61
C ARG A 465 -1.92 30.03 -18.70
N TRP A 466 -1.82 28.74 -18.44
CA TRP A 466 -0.73 28.15 -17.66
C TRP A 466 0.30 27.44 -18.55
N SER A 467 0.24 27.63 -19.88
CA SER A 467 1.16 27.03 -20.86
C SER A 467 1.29 25.49 -20.77
N ALA A 468 0.17 24.85 -20.43
CA ALA A 468 0.06 23.41 -20.24
C ALA A 468 -0.78 22.76 -21.35
N ILE A 469 -0.51 21.50 -21.68
CA ILE A 469 -1.33 20.68 -22.57
C ILE A 469 -1.92 19.52 -21.78
N GLY A 470 -3.23 19.60 -21.53
CA GLY A 470 -3.95 18.58 -20.80
C GLY A 470 -3.79 18.62 -19.29
N ARG A 471 -4.61 17.80 -18.62
CA ARG A 471 -4.85 17.81 -17.17
C ARG A 471 -3.60 17.59 -16.32
N HIS A 472 -2.83 16.56 -16.65
CA HIS A 472 -1.66 16.18 -15.87
C HIS A 472 -0.57 17.24 -15.91
N GLN A 473 -0.36 17.85 -17.08
CA GLN A 473 0.60 18.94 -17.22
C GLN A 473 0.12 20.21 -16.53
N PHE A 474 -1.17 20.55 -16.64
CA PHE A 474 -1.73 21.68 -15.90
C PHE A 474 -1.52 21.53 -14.40
N LEU A 475 -1.85 20.37 -13.82
CA LEU A 475 -1.63 20.10 -12.39
C LEU A 475 -0.14 20.09 -12.01
N GLN A 476 0.75 19.62 -12.89
CA GLN A 476 2.19 19.69 -12.68
C GLN A 476 2.67 21.15 -12.57
N PHE A 477 2.21 22.02 -13.47
CA PHE A 477 2.64 23.41 -13.55
C PHE A 477 2.01 24.23 -12.42
N ALA A 478 0.76 23.95 -12.07
CA ALA A 478 0.09 24.49 -10.89
C ALA A 478 0.85 24.10 -9.61
N ALA A 479 1.27 22.84 -9.46
CA ALA A 479 2.04 22.40 -8.29
C ALA A 479 3.42 23.09 -8.20
N ALA A 480 4.12 23.25 -9.32
CA ALA A 480 5.42 23.92 -9.35
C ALA A 480 5.28 25.41 -9.04
N SER A 481 4.27 26.07 -9.63
CA SER A 481 3.95 27.48 -9.37
C SER A 481 3.55 27.71 -7.91
N HIS A 482 2.71 26.85 -7.36
CA HIS A 482 2.33 26.87 -5.94
C HIS A 482 3.53 26.74 -5.02
N ALA A 483 4.44 25.80 -5.30
CA ALA A 483 5.65 25.63 -4.51
C ALA A 483 6.60 26.84 -4.61
N TYR A 484 6.73 27.44 -5.80
CA TYR A 484 7.53 28.65 -6.00
C TYR A 484 6.98 29.85 -5.22
N ILE A 485 5.68 30.12 -5.31
CA ILE A 485 5.01 31.19 -4.54
C ILE A 485 5.14 30.92 -3.03
N SER A 486 4.89 29.68 -2.60
CA SER A 486 4.95 29.30 -1.19
C SER A 486 6.34 29.45 -0.58
N LYS A 487 7.39 29.12 -1.35
CA LYS A 487 8.79 29.35 -0.95
C LYS A 487 9.02 30.81 -0.59
N LEU A 488 8.64 31.72 -1.49
CA LEU A 488 8.85 33.16 -1.33
C LEU A 488 7.98 33.75 -0.20
N LEU A 489 6.75 33.27 -0.04
CA LEU A 489 5.88 33.67 1.08
C LEU A 489 6.47 33.27 2.45
N ILE A 490 7.05 32.07 2.56
CA ILE A 490 7.68 31.61 3.80
C ILE A 490 8.98 32.38 4.08
N GLU A 491 9.80 32.64 3.04
CA GLU A 491 10.99 33.49 3.15
C GLU A 491 10.62 34.94 3.58
N ALA A 492 9.43 35.40 3.21
CA ALA A 492 8.86 36.69 3.62
C ALA A 492 8.12 36.66 4.98
N ASN A 493 8.27 35.60 5.78
CA ASN A 493 7.62 35.42 7.09
C ASN A 493 6.09 35.60 7.06
N PHE A 494 5.41 34.91 6.14
CA PHE A 494 3.95 34.94 6.06
C PHE A 494 3.27 33.92 6.98
N ASP A 495 2.29 34.38 7.78
CA ASP A 495 1.59 33.57 8.79
C ASP A 495 0.33 32.82 8.31
N ASP A 496 -0.29 33.17 7.17
CA ASP A 496 -1.52 32.47 6.71
C ASP A 496 -1.19 31.19 5.93
N MET A 497 -0.73 30.19 6.68
CA MET A 497 -0.52 28.82 6.20
C MET A 497 -1.81 28.15 5.70
N ASN A 498 -3.00 28.70 5.98
CA ASN A 498 -4.25 28.11 5.50
C ASN A 498 -4.43 28.34 4.00
N ALA A 499 -4.06 29.52 3.47
CA ALA A 499 -4.15 29.79 2.03
C ALA A 499 -3.26 28.83 1.22
N ILE A 500 -2.03 28.61 1.68
CA ILE A 500 -1.08 27.65 1.07
C ILE A 500 -1.69 26.24 1.07
N LYS A 501 -2.22 25.79 2.22
CA LYS A 501 -2.84 24.45 2.37
C LYS A 501 -4.12 24.27 1.56
N ARG A 502 -4.95 25.31 1.40
CA ARG A 502 -6.17 25.26 0.58
C ARG A 502 -5.82 25.05 -0.90
N CYS A 503 -4.89 25.84 -1.43
CA CYS A 503 -4.43 25.69 -2.81
C CYS A 503 -3.77 24.31 -3.03
N GLU A 504 -2.94 23.86 -2.09
CA GLU A 504 -2.36 22.51 -2.09
C GLU A 504 -3.46 21.43 -2.21
N ALA A 505 -4.51 21.50 -1.38
CA ALA A 505 -5.58 20.51 -1.39
C ALA A 505 -6.28 20.42 -2.75
N LEU A 506 -6.48 21.54 -3.45
CA LEU A 506 -7.12 21.58 -4.78
C LEU A 506 -6.26 20.95 -5.88
N ILE A 507 -4.93 21.10 -5.80
CA ILE A 507 -3.99 20.58 -6.80
C ILE A 507 -3.79 19.08 -6.66
N TYR A 508 -3.56 18.61 -5.42
CA TYR A 508 -3.24 17.20 -5.16
C TYR A 508 -4.49 16.31 -4.99
N ASN A 509 -5.66 16.91 -4.77
CA ASN A 509 -6.95 16.20 -4.76
C ASN A 509 -7.93 16.83 -5.78
N PRO A 510 -7.60 16.79 -7.09
CA PRO A 510 -8.41 17.44 -8.11
C PRO A 510 -9.82 16.86 -8.16
N ASP A 511 -10.80 17.71 -8.44
CA ASP A 511 -12.21 17.34 -8.47
C ASP A 511 -12.63 16.69 -9.80
N PHE A 512 -11.76 15.91 -10.42
CA PHE A 512 -12.02 15.21 -11.67
C PHE A 512 -11.20 13.93 -11.81
N ALA A 513 -11.56 13.12 -12.80
CA ALA A 513 -10.86 11.88 -13.13
C ALA A 513 -9.39 12.11 -13.55
N CYS A 514 -8.47 11.82 -12.63
CA CYS A 514 -7.02 11.89 -12.84
C CYS A 514 -6.34 10.60 -12.34
N SER A 515 -5.25 10.18 -12.98
CA SER A 515 -4.41 9.09 -12.43
C SER A 515 -3.59 9.63 -11.27
N ALA A 516 -3.88 9.19 -10.05
CA ALA A 516 -3.15 9.63 -8.85
C ALA A 516 -1.69 9.21 -8.87
N VAL A 517 -1.38 8.02 -9.40
CA VAL A 517 0.00 7.56 -9.58
C VAL A 517 0.77 8.50 -10.50
N MET A 518 0.16 8.87 -11.64
CA MET A 518 0.79 9.79 -12.59
C MET A 518 0.89 11.20 -12.01
N LEU A 519 -0.14 11.68 -11.31
CA LEU A 519 -0.11 12.98 -10.63
C LEU A 519 1.02 13.02 -9.60
N ARG A 520 1.09 12.04 -8.69
CA ARG A 520 2.15 11.90 -7.68
C ARG A 520 3.53 11.97 -8.34
N LYS A 521 3.79 11.18 -9.40
CA LYS A 521 5.08 11.21 -10.10
C LYS A 521 5.43 12.59 -10.70
N LEU A 522 4.43 13.35 -11.16
CA LEU A 522 4.63 14.63 -11.83
C LEU A 522 4.76 15.82 -10.86
N THR A 523 4.14 15.75 -9.69
CA THR A 523 4.04 16.86 -8.72
C THR A 523 4.91 16.67 -7.46
N THR A 524 5.82 15.69 -7.49
CA THR A 524 6.71 15.40 -6.36
C THR A 524 8.16 15.32 -6.81
N LEU A 525 9.06 15.69 -5.91
CA LEU A 525 10.49 15.50 -6.07
C LEU A 525 10.86 14.08 -5.65
N PRO A 526 11.66 13.37 -6.46
CA PRO A 526 12.08 12.03 -6.10
C PRO A 526 13.10 12.07 -4.96
N LYS A 527 12.90 11.16 -4.02
CA LYS A 527 13.89 10.75 -3.02
C LYS A 527 14.16 9.27 -3.21
N VAL A 528 15.40 8.85 -2.98
CA VAL A 528 15.77 7.45 -3.12
C VAL A 528 16.28 6.93 -1.78
N LEU A 529 15.77 5.77 -1.42
CA LEU A 529 16.23 4.97 -0.30
C LEU A 529 16.89 3.72 -0.87
N ASN A 530 18.19 3.57 -0.59
CA ASN A 530 18.97 2.43 -1.02
C ASN A 530 19.22 1.50 0.16
N LEU A 531 18.70 0.28 0.07
CA LEU A 531 18.94 -0.80 1.03
C LEU A 531 19.67 -1.93 0.31
N LYS A 532 20.42 -2.73 1.07
CA LYS A 532 21.15 -3.87 0.50
C LYS A 532 21.01 -5.07 1.42
N ILE A 533 20.65 -6.22 0.84
CA ILE A 533 20.66 -7.51 1.53
C ILE A 533 21.67 -8.40 0.82
N THR A 534 22.53 -9.06 1.59
CA THR A 534 23.43 -10.10 1.08
C THR A 534 23.14 -11.37 1.86
N ASP A 535 22.61 -12.39 1.18
CA ASP A 535 22.26 -13.68 1.73
C ASP A 535 23.26 -14.73 1.24
N ASN A 536 23.82 -15.50 2.17
CA ASN A 536 24.65 -16.67 1.89
C ASN A 536 23.97 -17.89 2.53
N LYS A 537 23.46 -18.79 1.68
CA LYS A 537 22.61 -19.90 2.10
C LYS A 537 23.32 -21.23 1.85
N SER A 538 23.40 -22.04 2.89
CA SER A 538 23.79 -23.45 2.84
C SER A 538 22.55 -24.33 3.05
N SER A 539 22.42 -25.42 2.28
CA SER A 539 21.33 -26.39 2.41
C SER A 539 21.87 -27.82 2.56
N PHE A 540 21.34 -28.55 3.55
CA PHE A 540 21.75 -29.90 3.93
C PHE A 540 20.54 -30.83 3.99
N GLY A 541 20.63 -32.01 3.37
CA GLY A 541 19.58 -33.03 3.48
C GLY A 541 19.49 -33.61 4.89
N LEU A 542 18.27 -33.82 5.40
CA LEU A 542 18.01 -34.39 6.71
C LEU A 542 16.99 -35.53 6.61
N SER A 543 17.40 -36.75 6.95
CA SER A 543 16.48 -37.89 7.03
C SER A 543 16.73 -38.71 8.30
N VAL A 544 15.64 -38.96 9.05
CA VAL A 544 15.63 -39.75 10.29
C VAL A 544 14.28 -40.49 10.38
N GLY A 545 14.31 -41.82 10.28
CA GLY A 545 13.09 -42.63 10.35
C GLY A 545 12.05 -42.20 9.30
N PRO A 546 10.79 -41.94 9.69
CA PRO A 546 9.75 -41.52 8.75
C PRO A 546 9.85 -40.03 8.34
N PHE A 547 10.79 -39.26 8.91
CA PHE A 547 10.98 -37.86 8.58
C PHE A 547 12.01 -37.70 7.44
N SER A 548 11.62 -36.96 6.41
CA SER A 548 12.49 -36.54 5.31
C SER A 548 12.37 -35.03 5.11
N GLY A 549 13.51 -34.35 5.05
CA GLY A 549 13.56 -32.91 5.03
C GLY A 549 14.96 -32.37 4.74
N LYS A 550 15.16 -31.11 5.10
CA LYS A 550 16.43 -30.40 4.99
C LYS A 550 16.60 -29.38 6.11
N VAL A 551 17.85 -29.11 6.45
CA VAL A 551 18.28 -27.97 7.24
C VAL A 551 18.88 -26.96 6.29
N GLU A 552 18.44 -25.70 6.38
CA GLU A 552 19.03 -24.60 5.66
C GLU A 552 19.55 -23.58 6.65
N ILE A 553 20.73 -23.06 6.39
CA ILE A 553 21.38 -22.02 7.20
C ILE A 553 21.56 -20.83 6.28
N ASN A 554 20.94 -19.71 6.60
CA ASN A 554 21.07 -18.47 5.85
C ASN A 554 21.79 -17.43 6.70
N HIS A 555 23.00 -17.05 6.26
CA HIS A 555 23.73 -15.90 6.76
C HIS A 555 23.32 -14.68 5.97
N ARG A 556 22.70 -13.71 6.64
CA ARG A 556 22.24 -12.48 6.00
C ARG A 556 22.98 -11.27 6.55
N ASP A 557 23.47 -10.41 5.69
CA ASP A 557 23.90 -9.05 6.04
C ASP A 557 22.89 -8.05 5.47
N PHE A 558 22.22 -7.31 6.35
CA PHE A 558 21.20 -6.35 5.98
C PHE A 558 21.65 -4.93 6.32
N LYS A 559 21.90 -4.15 5.27
CA LYS A 559 22.06 -2.71 5.37
C LYS A 559 20.70 -2.04 5.33
N HIS A 560 20.23 -1.58 6.48
CA HIS A 560 18.86 -1.08 6.66
C HIS A 560 18.80 0.30 7.35
N CYS A 561 17.75 1.08 7.05
CA CYS A 561 17.58 2.42 7.63
C CYS A 561 17.19 2.41 9.12
N SER A 562 16.50 1.36 9.55
CA SER A 562 16.23 1.09 10.96
C SER A 562 17.42 0.44 11.65
N ARG A 563 17.92 1.06 12.73
CA ARG A 563 19.03 0.52 13.55
C ARG A 563 18.73 -0.87 14.13
N VAL A 564 17.46 -1.18 14.41
CA VAL A 564 17.04 -2.49 14.95
C VAL A 564 16.88 -3.55 13.86
N ARG A 565 17.07 -3.19 12.58
CA ARG A 565 17.11 -4.11 11.44
C ARG A 565 18.46 -4.11 10.71
N ASP A 566 19.30 -3.12 10.98
CA ASP A 566 20.63 -2.98 10.39
C ASP A 566 21.64 -3.87 11.12
N GLY A 567 22.14 -4.89 10.43
CA GLY A 567 23.04 -5.86 11.03
C GLY A 567 23.04 -7.21 10.33
N ARG A 568 23.62 -8.20 11.02
CA ARG A 568 23.75 -9.55 10.50
C ARG A 568 22.73 -10.48 11.13
N TYR A 569 22.22 -11.43 10.36
CA TYR A 569 21.25 -12.44 10.77
C TYR A 569 21.78 -13.84 10.48
N ILE A 570 21.37 -14.79 11.31
CA ILE A 570 21.45 -16.22 11.02
C ILE A 570 20.04 -16.77 11.12
N ASP A 571 19.56 -17.35 10.03
CA ASP A 571 18.33 -18.13 10.02
C ASP A 571 18.66 -19.61 9.88
N VAL A 572 18.28 -20.40 10.89
CA VAL A 572 18.29 -21.86 10.81
C VAL A 572 16.88 -22.32 10.50
N ILE A 573 16.71 -22.93 9.33
CA ILE A 573 15.43 -23.33 8.77
C ILE A 573 15.41 -24.85 8.64
N VAL A 574 14.60 -25.52 9.45
CA VAL A 574 14.32 -26.95 9.33
C VAL A 574 13.02 -27.12 8.58
N SER A 575 13.04 -27.78 7.42
CA SER A 575 11.83 -28.08 6.66
C SER A 575 11.72 -29.56 6.36
N GLY A 576 10.52 -30.12 6.39
CA GLY A 576 10.34 -31.53 6.06
C GLY A 576 8.90 -32.00 6.08
N GLN A 577 8.76 -33.27 5.73
CA GLN A 577 7.50 -34.01 5.70
C GLN A 577 7.71 -35.37 6.39
N ALA A 578 6.62 -35.93 6.91
CA ALA A 578 6.60 -37.27 7.46
C ALA A 578 5.87 -38.22 6.50
N SER A 579 6.50 -39.35 6.16
CA SER A 579 5.92 -40.39 5.31
C SER A 579 5.05 -41.40 6.07
N ALA A 580 5.15 -41.42 7.40
CA ALA A 580 4.37 -42.27 8.30
C ALA A 580 4.10 -41.55 9.64
N ALA A 581 3.49 -42.24 10.60
CA ALA A 581 3.20 -41.70 11.93
C ALA A 581 4.48 -41.21 12.64
N LEU A 582 4.44 -39.97 13.16
CA LEU A 582 5.54 -39.35 13.88
C LEU A 582 5.90 -40.05 15.20
N SER A 583 5.04 -40.95 15.70
CA SER A 583 5.34 -41.77 16.89
C SER A 583 6.56 -42.68 16.70
N MET A 584 6.95 -42.97 15.46
CA MET A 584 8.16 -43.75 15.14
C MET A 584 9.43 -42.88 14.99
N LEU A 585 9.32 -41.56 15.17
CA LEU A 585 10.45 -40.64 15.04
C LEU A 585 11.23 -40.54 16.36
N ASN A 586 12.53 -40.82 16.30
CA ASN A 586 13.43 -40.50 17.41
C ASN A 586 13.85 -39.03 17.35
N ILE A 587 13.18 -38.20 18.15
CA ILE A 587 13.40 -36.74 18.24
C ILE A 587 14.84 -36.42 18.70
N ASN A 588 15.41 -37.22 19.61
CA ASN A 588 16.76 -37.00 20.10
C ASN A 588 17.80 -37.19 18.99
N THR A 589 17.64 -38.23 18.17
CA THR A 589 18.50 -38.46 17.00
C THR A 589 18.37 -37.35 15.96
N LEU A 590 17.15 -36.84 15.74
CA LEU A 590 16.91 -35.73 14.83
C LEU A 590 17.61 -34.44 15.28
N ASN A 591 17.43 -34.06 16.55
CA ASN A 591 18.09 -32.89 17.13
C ASN A 591 19.61 -33.05 17.18
N LYS A 592 20.12 -34.26 17.43
CA LYS A 592 21.55 -34.55 17.36
C LYS A 592 22.12 -34.26 15.97
N LYS A 593 21.47 -34.75 14.90
CA LYS A 593 21.91 -34.48 13.52
C LYS A 593 21.85 -33.00 13.15
N ILE A 594 20.82 -32.27 13.60
CA ILE A 594 20.75 -30.82 13.39
C ILE A 594 21.94 -30.13 14.07
N ASN A 595 22.23 -30.49 15.32
CA ASN A 595 23.36 -29.93 16.07
C ASN A 595 24.73 -30.28 15.44
N GLU A 596 24.89 -31.49 14.89
CA GLU A 596 26.09 -31.89 14.14
C GLU A 596 26.29 -31.01 12.89
N ILE A 597 25.22 -30.73 12.14
CA ILE A 597 25.28 -29.82 10.97
C ILE A 597 25.67 -28.40 11.40
N LEU A 598 25.04 -27.87 12.46
CA LEU A 598 25.35 -26.53 12.97
C LEU A 598 26.80 -26.42 13.45
N ALA A 599 27.30 -27.42 14.18
CA ALA A 599 28.70 -27.47 14.61
C ALA A 599 29.66 -27.50 13.40
N GLY A 600 29.32 -28.28 12.36
CA GLY A 600 30.09 -28.37 11.12
C GLY A 600 30.20 -27.04 10.35
N GLU A 601 29.20 -26.17 10.43
CA GLU A 601 29.21 -24.83 9.82
C GLU A 601 29.82 -23.75 10.74
N GLY A 602 30.47 -24.15 11.84
CA GLY A 602 31.13 -23.23 12.77
C GLY A 602 30.16 -22.43 13.65
N LEU A 603 28.95 -22.94 13.86
CA LEU A 603 27.89 -22.30 14.64
C LEU A 603 27.81 -22.84 16.08
N SER A 604 28.97 -23.14 16.69
CA SER A 604 29.08 -23.72 18.05
C SER A 604 28.30 -22.94 19.10
N ASP A 605 28.28 -21.60 18.99
CA ASP A 605 27.65 -20.70 19.97
C ASP A 605 26.12 -20.81 20.00
N ILE A 606 25.51 -21.39 18.96
CA ILE A 606 24.06 -21.60 18.87
C ILE A 606 23.66 -23.09 18.89
N VAL A 607 24.63 -24.01 18.98
CA VAL A 607 24.36 -25.45 19.12
C VAL A 607 23.53 -25.71 20.38
N GLY A 608 22.52 -26.58 20.29
CA GLY A 608 21.62 -26.89 21.40
C GLY A 608 20.51 -25.84 21.66
N SER A 609 20.60 -24.66 21.05
CA SER A 609 19.56 -23.62 21.14
C SER A 609 18.45 -23.77 20.07
N VAL A 610 18.66 -24.68 19.11
CA VAL A 610 17.67 -25.18 18.14
C VAL A 610 17.09 -26.49 18.66
N SER A 611 15.83 -26.47 19.11
CA SER A 611 15.08 -27.68 19.42
C SER A 611 13.93 -27.85 18.43
N PHE A 612 13.93 -28.98 17.72
CA PHE A 612 12.93 -29.29 16.72
C PHE A 612 12.11 -30.50 17.15
N THR A 613 10.81 -30.28 17.29
CA THR A 613 9.82 -31.34 17.50
C THR A 613 8.75 -31.21 16.41
N PRO A 614 8.69 -32.12 15.44
CA PRO A 614 7.65 -32.06 14.41
C PRO A 614 6.30 -32.44 15.03
N ASP A 615 5.30 -31.61 14.79
CA ASP A 615 3.89 -31.87 15.11
C ASP A 615 3.10 -31.77 13.79
N MET A 616 2.83 -32.91 13.15
CA MET A 616 2.28 -32.96 11.78
C MET A 616 1.30 -34.12 11.60
N ASN A 617 0.24 -33.86 10.82
CA ASN A 617 -0.62 -34.86 10.21
C ASN A 617 -0.44 -34.84 8.68
N GLY A 618 -0.54 -36.00 8.02
CA GLY A 618 -0.03 -36.30 6.67
C GLY A 618 -0.30 -35.25 5.57
N GLY A 619 0.69 -35.08 4.67
CA GLY A 619 0.60 -34.26 3.44
C GLY A 619 0.93 -32.77 3.58
N ILE A 620 1.25 -32.29 4.78
CA ILE A 620 1.65 -30.88 5.05
C ILE A 620 3.18 -30.81 5.11
N THR A 621 3.80 -29.71 4.67
CA THR A 621 5.22 -29.45 4.91
C THR A 621 5.35 -28.57 6.14
N LEU A 622 6.13 -28.99 7.12
CA LEU A 622 6.44 -28.16 8.28
C LEU A 622 7.73 -27.39 8.02
N LEU A 623 7.73 -26.13 8.44
CA LEU A 623 8.84 -25.20 8.33
C LEU A 623 9.07 -24.62 9.72
N HIS A 624 10.25 -24.86 10.30
CA HIS A 624 10.65 -24.33 11.59
C HIS A 624 11.85 -23.41 11.40
N ILE A 625 11.69 -22.15 11.80
CA ILE A 625 12.68 -21.10 11.62
C ILE A 625 13.11 -20.64 13.00
N SER A 626 14.41 -20.68 13.28
CA SER A 626 14.99 -19.95 14.41
C SER A 626 15.93 -18.88 13.87
N ARG A 627 15.78 -17.66 14.40
CA ARG A 627 16.53 -16.49 13.95
C ARG A 627 17.38 -15.91 15.06
N TRP A 628 18.63 -15.63 14.74
CA TRP A 628 19.53 -14.82 15.54
C TRP A 628 19.90 -13.54 14.80
N PHE A 629 20.11 -12.48 15.56
CA PHE A 629 20.49 -11.18 15.06
C PHE A 629 21.70 -10.64 15.81
N LYS A 630 22.57 -9.97 15.08
CA LYS A 630 23.73 -9.25 15.57
C LYS A 630 23.65 -7.80 15.06
N PRO A 631 23.12 -6.87 15.87
CA PRO A 631 22.88 -5.50 15.43
C PRO A 631 24.16 -4.71 15.17
N ASN A 632 24.15 -3.84 14.15
CA ASN A 632 25.29 -2.98 13.85
C ASN A 632 25.55 -1.91 14.93
N TYR A 633 24.51 -1.40 15.60
CA TYR A 633 24.70 -0.41 16.68
C TYR A 633 25.51 -0.97 17.87
N SER A 634 25.53 -2.29 18.08
CA SER A 634 26.33 -2.93 19.13
C SER A 634 27.84 -2.81 18.91
N LYS A 635 28.27 -2.45 17.69
CA LYS A 635 29.68 -2.17 17.36
C LYS A 635 30.17 -0.86 17.97
N ASN A 636 29.27 0.02 18.42
CA ASN A 636 29.66 1.26 19.08
C ASN A 636 30.51 0.95 20.32
N ASN A 637 31.65 1.64 20.47
CA ASN A 637 32.55 1.48 21.60
C ASN A 637 31.85 1.73 22.95
N ASN A 638 30.84 2.61 22.95
CA ASN A 638 30.06 2.97 24.13
C ASN A 638 28.86 2.05 24.39
N PHE A 639 28.67 0.98 23.61
CA PHE A 639 27.59 0.01 23.83
C PHE A 639 27.96 -0.98 24.95
N PRO A 640 27.24 -0.96 26.09
CA PRO A 640 27.61 -1.74 27.27
C PRO A 640 27.05 -3.18 27.26
N GLY A 641 26.10 -3.50 26.38
CA GLY A 641 25.45 -4.81 26.30
C GLY A 641 26.22 -5.85 25.49
N ASP A 642 25.58 -7.00 25.25
CA ASP A 642 26.18 -8.10 24.48
C ASP A 642 26.33 -7.75 22.99
N LYS A 643 27.53 -7.98 22.45
CA LYS A 643 27.88 -7.77 21.03
C LYS A 643 27.77 -9.07 20.20
N GLY A 644 27.34 -10.16 20.82
CA GLY A 644 27.17 -11.50 20.24
C GLY A 644 25.90 -11.66 19.40
N TRP A 645 25.57 -12.93 19.14
CA TRP A 645 24.33 -13.34 18.45
C TRP A 645 23.19 -13.46 19.46
N ARG A 646 22.07 -12.80 19.18
CA ARG A 646 20.91 -12.79 20.07
C ARG A 646 19.71 -13.39 19.37
N LYS A 647 19.05 -14.36 20.00
CA LYS A 647 17.87 -15.01 19.43
C LYS A 647 16.71 -14.01 19.38
N GLN A 648 16.17 -13.78 18.20
CA GLN A 648 15.01 -12.90 17.99
C GLN A 648 13.69 -13.66 18.15
N PHE A 649 13.56 -14.81 17.49
CA PHE A 649 12.37 -15.64 17.60
C PHE A 649 12.62 -17.08 17.14
N THR A 650 11.67 -17.94 17.49
CA THR A 650 11.45 -19.24 16.85
C THR A 650 10.02 -19.27 16.31
N ARG A 651 9.86 -19.61 15.03
CA ARG A 651 8.58 -19.62 14.32
C ARG A 651 8.36 -20.98 13.65
N THR A 652 7.19 -21.56 13.84
CA THR A 652 6.74 -22.75 13.13
C THR A 652 5.64 -22.36 12.15
N ALA A 653 5.77 -22.83 10.91
CA ALA A 653 4.86 -22.60 9.83
C ALA A 653 4.48 -23.92 9.13
N LEU A 654 3.26 -23.95 8.61
CA LEU A 654 2.71 -25.04 7.84
C LEU A 654 2.54 -24.56 6.40
N SER A 655 3.20 -25.24 5.47
CA SER A 655 3.12 -24.95 4.04
C SER A 655 2.36 -26.04 3.30
N ARG A 656 1.42 -25.62 2.44
CA ARG A 656 0.65 -26.48 1.55
C ARG A 656 0.92 -26.05 0.10
N ASN A 657 1.36 -27.00 -0.72
CA ASN A 657 1.58 -26.81 -2.15
C ASN A 657 0.42 -27.43 -2.95
N LEU A 658 -0.14 -26.69 -3.90
CA LEU A 658 -1.11 -27.13 -4.89
C LEU A 658 -0.39 -27.09 -6.25
N GLY A 659 -0.05 -28.27 -6.79
CA GLY A 659 0.82 -28.42 -7.97
C GLY A 659 2.28 -28.69 -7.54
N GLY A 660 2.84 -29.82 -7.97
CA GLY A 660 4.03 -30.46 -7.39
C GLY A 660 5.35 -29.68 -7.34
N ASN A 661 6.25 -30.24 -6.53
CA ASN A 661 7.59 -29.82 -6.06
C ASN A 661 7.69 -28.78 -4.94
N ILE A 662 8.41 -29.18 -3.88
CA ILE A 662 8.70 -28.41 -2.67
C ILE A 662 9.94 -27.54 -2.94
N ASN A 663 9.75 -26.28 -3.31
CA ASN A 663 10.81 -25.28 -3.19
C ASN A 663 10.56 -24.47 -1.92
N THR A 664 11.04 -24.96 -0.79
CA THR A 664 11.19 -24.12 0.40
C THR A 664 12.45 -23.27 0.24
N SER A 665 12.30 -22.08 -0.34
CA SER A 665 13.17 -20.93 -0.07
C SER A 665 12.27 -19.81 0.45
N GLY A 666 11.78 -19.95 1.67
CA GLY A 666 10.87 -18.98 2.28
C GLY A 666 11.32 -18.65 3.70
N GLY A 667 12.50 -18.05 3.83
CA GLY A 667 12.78 -17.22 5.00
C GLY A 667 12.00 -15.91 4.87
N ALA A 668 11.75 -15.22 5.99
CA ALA A 668 11.18 -13.89 5.95
C ALA A 668 12.15 -12.94 5.20
N GLY A 669 11.64 -12.23 4.20
CA GLY A 669 12.42 -11.43 3.26
C GLY A 669 12.74 -12.17 1.95
N ILE A 670 12.11 -11.69 0.86
CA ILE A 670 12.34 -11.97 -0.58
C ILE A 670 12.57 -13.45 -0.95
N VAL A 671 11.57 -14.06 -1.58
CA VAL A 671 11.66 -15.44 -2.09
C VAL A 671 12.24 -15.43 -3.51
N LEU A 672 13.46 -15.94 -3.66
CA LEU A 672 14.04 -16.26 -4.96
C LEU A 672 13.92 -17.76 -5.24
N GLY A 673 13.45 -18.09 -6.44
CA GLY A 673 13.36 -19.46 -6.92
C GLY A 673 12.39 -19.57 -8.10
N ALA A 674 12.95 -19.92 -9.26
CA ALA A 674 12.19 -20.35 -10.42
C ALA A 674 11.84 -21.83 -10.28
N ASN A 675 10.59 -22.18 -10.56
CA ASN A 675 10.19 -23.55 -10.91
C ASN A 675 9.27 -23.46 -12.13
N LEU A 676 9.52 -24.34 -13.09
CA LEU A 676 8.71 -24.55 -14.28
C LEU A 676 7.48 -25.39 -13.91
N SER A 677 6.43 -24.74 -13.41
CA SER A 677 5.06 -25.26 -13.34
C SER A 677 4.12 -24.17 -12.78
N ALA A 678 2.82 -24.25 -13.12
CA ALA A 678 1.81 -23.49 -12.38
C ALA A 678 1.72 -24.09 -10.97
N SER A 679 2.24 -23.37 -9.98
CA SER A 679 2.25 -23.79 -8.58
C SER A 679 1.63 -22.71 -7.70
N GLU A 680 0.72 -23.11 -6.82
CA GLU A 680 0.22 -22.25 -5.74
C GLU A 680 0.71 -22.82 -4.41
N SER A 681 1.40 -22.00 -3.61
CA SER A 681 1.81 -22.40 -2.26
C SER A 681 1.28 -21.42 -1.23
N ARG A 682 0.78 -21.95 -0.12
CA ARG A 682 0.31 -21.15 1.02
C ARG A 682 1.05 -21.55 2.29
N THR A 683 1.65 -20.56 2.94
CA THR A 683 2.34 -20.69 4.23
C THR A 683 1.50 -20.02 5.31
N LYS A 684 1.10 -20.81 6.33
CA LYS A 684 0.39 -20.34 7.52
C LYS A 684 1.28 -20.51 8.74
N ILE A 685 1.40 -19.49 9.57
CA ILE A 685 2.11 -19.59 10.84
C ILE A 685 1.23 -20.34 11.86
N SER A 686 1.81 -21.33 12.53
CA SER A 686 1.15 -22.07 13.60
C SER A 686 1.54 -21.55 14.98
N LYS A 687 2.80 -21.17 15.17
CA LYS A 687 3.34 -20.68 16.44
C LYS A 687 4.54 -19.76 16.23
N GLU A 688 4.65 -18.75 17.07
CA GLU A 688 5.84 -17.89 17.19
C GLU A 688 6.14 -17.69 18.67
N ASN A 689 7.41 -17.82 19.05
CA ASN A 689 7.92 -17.47 20.37
C ASN A 689 9.05 -16.45 20.17
N ILE A 690 8.92 -15.26 20.75
CA ILE A 690 10.01 -14.27 20.76
C ILE A 690 11.13 -14.68 21.71
N GLY A 691 12.36 -14.30 21.37
CA GLY A 691 13.52 -14.45 22.24
C GLY A 691 13.46 -13.50 23.43
N THR A 692 14.04 -13.92 24.55
CA THR A 692 13.92 -13.22 25.83
C THR A 692 15.13 -12.35 26.18
N HIS A 693 16.14 -12.32 25.32
CA HIS A 693 17.42 -11.63 25.54
C HIS A 693 17.68 -10.52 24.50
N ASP A 694 16.67 -10.13 23.73
CA ASP A 694 16.77 -9.13 22.67
C ASP A 694 15.49 -8.30 22.58
N LEU A 695 15.64 -7.01 22.27
CA LEU A 695 14.50 -6.10 22.08
C LEU A 695 14.24 -5.72 20.62
N THR A 696 15.15 -6.05 19.70
CA THR A 696 15.12 -5.51 18.34
C THR A 696 13.90 -5.97 17.56
N TYR A 697 13.49 -7.23 17.75
CA TYR A 697 12.27 -7.76 17.14
C TYR A 697 11.02 -7.08 17.69
N THR A 698 10.92 -6.90 19.01
CA THR A 698 9.81 -6.20 19.65
C THR A 698 9.71 -4.75 19.19
N ILE A 699 10.83 -4.02 19.13
CA ILE A 699 10.86 -2.62 18.66
C ILE A 699 10.40 -2.56 17.19
N ALA A 700 10.84 -3.48 16.33
CA ALA A 700 10.41 -3.51 14.93
C ALA A 700 8.89 -3.71 14.80
N ARG A 701 8.30 -4.65 15.57
CA ARG A 701 6.85 -4.90 15.62
C ARG A 701 6.08 -3.70 16.14
N PHE A 702 6.54 -3.12 17.25
CA PHE A 702 5.90 -1.96 17.84
C PHE A 702 5.91 -0.76 16.89
N ASN A 703 7.06 -0.45 16.29
CA ASN A 703 7.19 0.66 15.35
C ASN A 703 6.21 0.54 14.19
N HIS A 704 6.05 -0.65 13.63
CA HIS A 704 5.07 -0.90 12.56
C HIS A 704 3.64 -0.68 13.05
N ALA A 705 3.23 -1.36 14.12
CA ALA A 705 1.88 -1.26 14.66
C ALA A 705 1.52 0.18 15.06
N TYR A 706 2.44 0.90 15.70
CA TYR A 706 2.26 2.28 16.14
C TYR A 706 2.14 3.24 14.95
N THR A 707 3.05 3.16 13.98
CA THR A 707 3.03 4.07 12.82
C THR A 707 1.85 3.82 11.88
N ASN A 708 1.45 2.56 11.66
CA ASN A 708 0.31 2.22 10.79
C ASN A 708 -1.06 2.57 11.39
N ASN A 709 -1.16 2.70 12.71
CA ASN A 709 -2.39 3.08 13.41
C ASN A 709 -2.44 4.57 13.80
N GLY A 710 -1.71 5.42 13.08
CA GLY A 710 -1.75 6.87 13.28
C GLY A 710 -1.11 7.32 14.58
N SER A 711 -0.02 6.64 15.00
CA SER A 711 0.73 6.92 16.23
C SER A 711 -0.12 6.74 17.49
N LYS A 712 -0.83 5.61 17.57
CA LYS A 712 -1.67 5.23 18.72
C LYS A 712 -1.21 3.89 19.31
N ILE A 713 -0.92 3.90 20.62
CA ILE A 713 -0.53 2.70 21.38
C ILE A 713 -1.70 1.71 21.47
N ASP A 714 -2.93 2.21 21.69
CA ASP A 714 -4.12 1.38 21.78
C ASP A 714 -4.59 0.94 20.39
N ASN A 715 -3.93 -0.10 19.87
CA ASN A 715 -4.30 -0.74 18.62
C ASN A 715 -4.35 -2.26 18.76
N ASN A 716 -5.30 -2.88 18.06
CA ASN A 716 -5.58 -4.31 18.15
C ASN A 716 -4.40 -5.19 17.70
N GLU A 717 -3.56 -4.69 16.81
CA GLU A 717 -2.42 -5.43 16.25
C GLU A 717 -1.34 -5.65 17.31
N TRP A 718 -0.91 -4.56 17.96
CA TRP A 718 0.06 -4.58 19.05
C TRP A 718 -0.45 -5.39 20.24
N GLN A 719 -1.70 -5.14 20.67
CA GLN A 719 -2.29 -5.86 21.79
C GLN A 719 -2.30 -7.37 21.56
N ARG A 720 -2.72 -7.81 20.36
CA ARG A 720 -2.73 -9.23 20.01
C ARG A 720 -1.32 -9.83 20.05
N PHE A 721 -0.33 -9.14 19.50
CA PHE A 721 1.05 -9.60 19.51
C PHE A 721 1.62 -9.72 20.93
N PHE A 722 1.35 -8.73 21.79
CA PHE A 722 1.78 -8.72 23.18
C PHE A 722 1.15 -9.86 23.97
N GLU A 723 -0.17 -10.06 23.87
CA GLU A 723 -0.88 -11.15 24.56
C GLU A 723 -0.44 -12.54 24.10
N GLN A 724 -0.24 -12.75 22.78
CA GLN A 724 0.28 -14.02 22.25
C GLN A 724 1.67 -14.37 22.82
N ASN A 725 2.45 -13.37 23.23
CA ASN A 725 3.79 -13.53 23.76
C ASN A 725 3.90 -13.17 25.26
N LYS A 726 2.77 -13.12 26.00
CA LYS A 726 2.73 -12.68 27.41
C LYS A 726 3.78 -13.39 28.28
N HIS A 727 3.92 -14.71 28.12
CA HIS A 727 4.93 -15.50 28.85
C HIS A 727 6.37 -15.07 28.53
N SER A 728 6.69 -14.85 27.25
CA SER A 728 8.01 -14.35 26.85
C SER A 728 8.27 -12.94 27.40
N TYR A 729 7.23 -12.09 27.49
CA TYR A 729 7.36 -10.75 28.08
C TYR A 729 7.64 -10.77 29.58
N VAL A 730 7.12 -11.75 30.32
CA VAL A 730 7.51 -11.94 31.73
C VAL A 730 9.03 -12.18 31.85
N ASP A 731 9.59 -13.05 31.01
CA ASP A 731 11.03 -13.32 31.00
C ASP A 731 11.87 -12.13 30.50
N ILE A 732 11.38 -11.41 29.49
CA ILE A 732 12.00 -10.17 29.00
C ILE A 732 12.08 -9.13 30.12
N PHE A 733 10.97 -8.89 30.82
CA PHE A 733 10.91 -7.92 31.92
C PHE A 733 11.78 -8.33 33.10
N LYS A 734 11.82 -9.63 33.42
CA LYS A 734 12.77 -10.19 34.39
C LYS A 734 14.22 -9.91 33.98
N ASN A 735 14.57 -10.15 32.72
CA ASN A 735 15.91 -9.87 32.21
C ASN A 735 16.24 -8.37 32.26
N MET A 736 15.28 -7.48 31.97
CA MET A 736 15.47 -6.02 32.10
C MET A 736 15.68 -5.55 33.55
N SER A 737 15.05 -6.21 34.51
CA SER A 737 15.17 -5.88 35.93
C SER A 737 16.57 -6.15 36.50
N ASN A 738 17.32 -7.07 35.89
CA ASN A 738 18.68 -7.41 36.30
C ASN A 738 19.68 -6.45 35.64
N THR A 739 20.30 -5.58 36.42
CA THR A 739 21.27 -4.57 35.97
C THR A 739 22.49 -5.15 35.24
N ASP A 740 22.86 -6.40 35.54
CA ASP A 740 24.00 -7.06 34.90
C ASP A 740 23.67 -7.69 33.56
N SER A 741 22.38 -7.85 33.26
CA SER A 741 21.93 -8.50 32.02
C SER A 741 22.28 -7.68 30.79
N ALA A 742 22.54 -8.37 29.68
CA ALA A 742 22.78 -7.74 28.39
C ALA A 742 21.59 -6.87 27.94
N LEU A 743 20.36 -7.28 28.28
CA LEU A 743 19.14 -6.59 27.91
C LEU A 743 18.95 -5.28 28.69
N SER A 744 19.22 -5.28 29.99
CA SER A 744 19.16 -4.07 30.82
C SER A 744 20.17 -3.01 30.36
N LYS A 745 21.38 -3.46 30.02
CA LYS A 745 22.44 -2.61 29.45
C LYS A 745 22.04 -2.05 28.07
N GLU A 746 21.35 -2.82 27.25
CA GLU A 746 20.80 -2.36 25.98
C GLU A 746 19.70 -1.30 26.16
N VAL A 747 18.74 -1.53 27.08
CA VAL A 747 17.70 -0.55 27.39
C VAL A 747 18.32 0.77 27.89
N SER A 748 19.32 0.67 28.77
CA SER A 748 20.06 1.84 29.27
C SER A 748 20.75 2.62 28.14
N PHE A 749 21.31 1.90 27.15
CA PHE A 749 21.88 2.53 25.96
C PHE A 749 20.83 3.30 25.14
N PHE A 750 19.63 2.75 24.99
CA PHE A 750 18.53 3.43 24.30
C PHE A 750 17.95 4.61 25.07
N PHE A 751 17.89 4.57 26.40
CA PHE A 751 17.56 5.74 27.22
C PHE A 751 18.62 6.84 27.11
N LYS A 752 19.91 6.47 27.06
CA LYS A 752 20.98 7.42 26.80
C LYS A 752 20.82 8.11 25.44
N GLU A 753 20.49 7.35 24.39
CA GLU A 753 20.18 7.93 23.07
C GLU A 753 19.04 8.96 23.13
N LEU A 754 17.96 8.69 23.88
CA LEU A 754 16.88 9.66 24.08
C LEU A 754 17.37 10.93 24.79
N LYS A 755 18.13 10.77 25.87
CA LYS A 755 18.67 11.89 26.66
C LYS A 755 19.63 12.77 25.86
N ASP A 756 20.44 12.17 24.99
CA ASP A 756 21.41 12.87 24.15
C ASP A 756 20.73 13.71 23.05
N ARG A 757 19.51 13.36 22.65
CA ARG A 757 18.72 14.07 21.62
C ARG A 757 17.67 15.03 22.18
N ALA A 758 17.38 14.95 23.47
CA ALA A 758 16.31 15.69 24.11
C ALA A 758 16.68 17.16 24.41
N THR A 759 15.68 18.05 24.36
CA THR A 759 15.79 19.40 24.95
C THR A 759 15.91 19.31 26.48
N ALA A 760 16.31 20.40 27.14
CA ALA A 760 16.46 20.44 28.60
C ALA A 760 15.20 19.97 29.35
N SER A 761 14.01 20.44 28.93
CA SER A 761 12.72 20.04 29.53
C SER A 761 12.40 18.57 29.30
N GLN A 762 12.66 18.03 28.09
CA GLN A 762 12.39 16.63 27.77
C GLN A 762 13.34 15.67 28.50
N LYS A 763 14.57 16.12 28.77
CA LYS A 763 15.58 15.30 29.44
C LYS A 763 15.16 14.92 30.86
N GLU A 764 14.53 15.83 31.61
CA GLU A 764 14.00 15.53 32.95
C GLU A 764 12.87 14.49 32.91
N GLU A 765 11.98 14.58 31.92
CA GLU A 765 10.92 13.60 31.72
C GLU A 765 11.47 12.21 31.40
N ILE A 766 12.49 12.14 30.54
CA ILE A 766 13.13 10.87 30.17
C ILE A 766 13.84 10.25 31.38
N ILE A 767 14.48 11.04 32.24
CA ILE A 767 15.11 10.54 33.47
C ILE A 767 14.06 9.95 34.43
N LYS A 768 12.90 10.62 34.59
CA LYS A 768 11.80 10.11 35.41
C LYS A 768 11.24 8.81 34.83
N LEU A 769 11.08 8.74 33.51
CA LEU A 769 10.63 7.53 32.82
C LEU A 769 11.62 6.37 33.02
N GLU A 770 12.91 6.60 32.84
CA GLU A 770 13.96 5.58 33.03
C GLU A 770 13.92 4.99 34.45
N TYR A 771 13.80 5.85 35.48
CA TYR A 771 13.66 5.40 36.87
C TYR A 771 12.41 4.57 37.10
N ASN A 772 11.24 5.05 36.64
CA ASN A 772 9.97 4.35 36.80
C ASN A 772 9.97 3.01 36.04
N PHE A 773 10.50 2.99 34.82
CA PHE A 773 10.65 1.80 34.00
C PHE A 773 11.39 0.69 34.74
N PHE A 774 12.61 0.95 35.21
CA PHE A 774 13.41 -0.10 35.87
C PHE A 774 12.80 -0.53 37.20
N ASN A 775 12.16 0.38 37.94
CA ASN A 775 11.46 0.04 39.17
C ASN A 775 10.26 -0.87 38.92
N SER A 776 9.44 -0.59 37.90
CA SER A 776 8.29 -1.45 37.59
C SER A 776 8.73 -2.83 37.10
N MET A 777 9.82 -2.94 36.33
CA MET A 777 10.41 -4.24 35.97
C MET A 777 10.89 -5.02 37.21
N LYS A 778 11.50 -4.32 38.18
CA LYS A 778 11.94 -4.92 39.44
C LYS A 778 10.77 -5.43 40.29
N LYS A 779 9.73 -4.62 40.48
CA LYS A 779 8.49 -5.02 41.17
C LYS A 779 7.87 -6.28 40.53
N LEU A 780 7.83 -6.34 39.20
CA LEU A 780 7.29 -7.50 38.50
C LEU A 780 8.15 -8.75 38.72
N ASN A 781 9.48 -8.64 38.73
CA ASN A 781 10.35 -9.77 38.99
C ASN A 781 10.14 -10.35 40.41
N GLU A 782 9.78 -9.51 41.39
CA GLU A 782 9.41 -9.94 42.74
C GLU A 782 8.03 -10.64 42.77
N GLN A 783 7.12 -10.29 41.86
CA GLN A 783 5.76 -10.84 41.78
C GLN A 783 5.33 -11.14 40.32
N PRO A 784 5.92 -12.15 39.65
CA PRO A 784 5.79 -12.34 38.19
C PRO A 784 4.40 -12.77 37.71
N PHE A 785 3.55 -13.23 38.63
CA PHE A 785 2.18 -13.67 38.34
C PHE A 785 1.11 -12.66 38.77
N ASN A 786 1.51 -11.50 39.29
CA ASN A 786 0.57 -10.43 39.65
C ASN A 786 0.19 -9.62 38.40
N GLU A 787 -1.08 -9.71 37.99
CA GLU A 787 -1.58 -9.10 36.76
C GLU A 787 -1.58 -7.56 36.82
N GLU A 788 -1.83 -6.96 37.98
CA GLU A 788 -1.80 -5.50 38.14
C GLU A 788 -0.38 -4.96 37.94
N ILE A 789 0.62 -5.61 38.55
CA ILE A 789 2.03 -5.24 38.44
C ILE A 789 2.55 -5.48 37.01
N PHE A 790 2.12 -6.56 36.37
CA PHE A 790 2.46 -6.82 34.97
C PHE A 790 1.91 -5.73 34.04
N ASN A 791 0.66 -5.30 34.27
CA ASN A 791 0.06 -4.22 33.50
C ASN A 791 0.76 -2.86 33.77
N GLU A 792 1.17 -2.58 35.01
CA GLU A 792 1.99 -1.40 35.33
C GLU A 792 3.32 -1.41 34.55
N ALA A 793 4.04 -2.54 34.57
CA ALA A 793 5.30 -2.69 33.84
C ALA A 793 5.11 -2.56 32.32
N ARG A 794 4.02 -3.11 31.78
CA ARG A 794 3.65 -2.96 30.37
C ARG A 794 3.46 -1.50 29.97
N VAL A 795 2.77 -0.69 30.78
CA VAL A 795 2.53 0.74 30.48
C VAL A 795 3.86 1.49 30.33
N TYR A 796 4.79 1.31 31.27
CA TYR A 796 6.11 1.96 31.17
C TYR A 796 6.94 1.41 30.00
N PHE A 797 6.79 0.13 29.67
CA PHE A 797 7.43 -0.46 28.50
C PHE A 797 6.91 0.14 27.19
N GLU A 798 5.60 0.33 27.06
CA GLU A 798 4.98 0.92 25.88
C GLU A 798 5.35 2.42 25.73
N ASP A 799 5.42 3.20 26.81
CA ASP A 799 5.93 4.59 26.78
C ASP A 799 7.41 4.64 26.36
N PHE A 800 8.24 3.72 26.86
CA PHE A 800 9.62 3.57 26.38
C PHE A 800 9.66 3.30 24.87
N LEU A 801 8.89 2.33 24.37
CA LEU A 801 8.87 1.98 22.95
C LEU A 801 8.37 3.14 22.07
N GLU A 802 7.32 3.86 22.51
CA GLU A 802 6.80 5.04 21.83
C GLU A 802 7.89 6.11 21.64
N ARG A 803 8.64 6.42 22.70
CA ARG A 803 9.73 7.40 22.63
C ARG A 803 10.88 6.95 21.73
N GLN A 804 11.08 5.65 21.52
CA GLN A 804 12.10 5.11 20.61
C GLN A 804 11.75 5.21 19.12
N VAL A 805 10.50 5.55 18.78
CA VAL A 805 10.04 5.72 17.38
C VAL A 805 10.63 6.98 16.76
N SER A 806 10.65 8.11 17.46
CA SER A 806 11.12 9.39 16.88
C SER A 806 12.59 9.35 16.44
N PRO A 807 13.55 8.88 17.27
CA PRO A 807 14.94 8.75 16.83
C PRO A 807 15.12 7.90 15.57
N TRP A 808 14.24 6.90 15.38
CA TRP A 808 14.24 6.07 14.17
C TRP A 808 13.76 6.85 12.94
N ILE A 809 12.63 7.55 13.03
CA ILE A 809 12.07 8.35 11.93
C ILE A 809 13.03 9.48 11.52
N ASP A 810 13.63 10.15 12.49
CA ASP A 810 14.56 11.26 12.24
C ASP A 810 15.77 10.79 11.43
N ILE A 811 16.39 9.67 11.83
CA ILE A 811 17.53 9.08 11.11
C ILE A 811 17.16 8.71 9.67
N ILE A 812 15.96 8.16 9.46
CA ILE A 812 15.49 7.81 8.11
C ILE A 812 15.42 9.06 7.24
N ASN A 813 14.80 10.12 7.74
CA ASN A 813 14.56 11.35 7.01
C ASN A 813 15.86 12.14 6.74
N GLU A 814 16.79 12.16 7.71
CA GLU A 814 18.02 12.95 7.62
C GLU A 814 19.13 12.25 6.83
N LYS A 815 19.30 10.93 7.02
CA LYS A 815 20.50 10.22 6.54
C LYS A 815 20.25 9.28 5.37
N TRP A 816 19.05 8.69 5.30
CA TRP A 816 18.78 7.58 4.39
C TRP A 816 18.01 7.99 3.14
N TRP A 817 16.98 8.83 3.29
CA TRP A 817 16.31 9.42 2.16
C TRP A 817 17.19 10.48 1.51
N LYS A 818 17.82 10.11 0.40
CA LYS A 818 18.66 11.04 -0.34
C LYS A 818 17.85 11.71 -1.44
N PRO A 819 17.97 13.03 -1.60
CA PRO A 819 17.50 13.72 -2.80
C PRO A 819 18.04 13.02 -4.05
N SER A 820 17.14 12.64 -4.96
CA SER A 820 17.53 12.21 -6.31
C SER A 820 17.30 13.36 -7.26
N GLN A 821 18.20 13.55 -8.22
CA GLN A 821 18.08 14.64 -9.19
C GLN A 821 16.72 14.57 -9.89
N TYR A 822 16.02 15.71 -9.94
CA TYR A 822 14.83 15.81 -10.76
C TYR A 822 15.22 15.56 -12.23
N LYS A 823 14.75 14.45 -12.80
CA LYS A 823 14.91 14.13 -14.22
C LYS A 823 13.57 14.28 -14.91
N GLN A 824 13.53 15.03 -16.00
CA GLN A 824 12.38 15.01 -16.90
C GLN A 824 12.25 13.59 -17.48
N ASP A 825 11.18 12.90 -17.15
CA ASP A 825 10.90 11.57 -17.64
C ASP A 825 9.95 11.61 -18.85
N MET A 826 9.65 10.44 -19.41
CA MET A 826 8.65 10.28 -20.48
C MET A 826 7.20 10.59 -20.03
N THR A 827 6.95 11.00 -18.79
CA THR A 827 5.63 11.42 -18.34
C THR A 827 5.52 12.93 -18.17
N SER A 828 6.66 13.64 -18.08
CA SER A 828 6.75 15.09 -17.95
C SER A 828 6.11 15.87 -19.11
N GLY A 829 5.52 17.02 -18.80
CA GLY A 829 4.91 17.92 -19.80
C GLY A 829 5.91 18.58 -20.78
N ASN A 830 7.21 18.35 -20.62
CA ASN A 830 8.28 19.03 -21.35
C ASN A 830 8.88 18.21 -22.51
N LYS A 831 8.23 17.13 -22.94
CA LYS A 831 8.64 16.43 -24.18
C LYS A 831 8.76 17.39 -25.35
N LEU A 832 9.73 17.17 -26.23
CA LEU A 832 9.89 17.92 -27.48
C LEU A 832 8.58 17.97 -28.28
N GLU A 833 7.89 16.83 -28.40
CA GLU A 833 6.56 16.75 -29.03
C GLU A 833 5.55 17.70 -28.37
N THR A 834 5.49 17.74 -27.04
CA THR A 834 4.60 18.64 -26.29
C THR A 834 5.04 20.11 -26.39
N LYS A 835 6.35 20.39 -26.51
CA LYS A 835 6.88 21.74 -26.78
C LYS A 835 6.46 22.23 -28.17
N ILE A 836 6.62 21.39 -29.20
CA ILE A 836 6.20 21.68 -30.58
C ILE A 836 4.68 21.89 -30.63
N LEU A 837 3.91 20.98 -30.03
CA LEU A 837 2.45 21.11 -29.96
C LEU A 837 2.02 22.40 -29.23
N ARG A 838 2.75 22.84 -28.19
CA ARG A 838 2.50 24.13 -27.52
C ARG A 838 2.79 25.32 -28.43
N MET A 839 3.94 25.33 -29.10
CA MET A 839 4.31 26.40 -30.03
C MET A 839 3.30 26.55 -31.16
N LEU A 840 2.72 25.43 -31.60
CA LEU A 840 1.69 25.40 -32.64
C LEU A 840 0.27 25.57 -32.09
N ASN A 841 0.09 25.72 -30.77
CA ASN A 841 -1.23 25.76 -30.11
C ASN A 841 -2.13 24.54 -30.42
N ILE A 842 -1.53 23.38 -30.70
CA ILE A 842 -2.21 22.14 -31.08
C ILE A 842 -2.47 21.28 -29.84
N HIS A 843 -3.74 20.99 -29.56
CA HIS A 843 -4.11 20.01 -28.53
C HIS A 843 -4.22 18.58 -29.13
N PRO A 844 -3.33 17.62 -28.77
CA PRO A 844 -3.21 16.32 -29.44
C PRO A 844 -4.44 15.41 -29.25
N ARG A 845 -5.34 15.71 -28.31
CA ARG A 845 -6.59 14.97 -28.09
C ARG A 845 -7.81 15.59 -28.76
N ASP A 846 -7.65 16.71 -29.46
CA ASP A 846 -8.73 17.31 -30.23
C ASP A 846 -8.88 16.64 -31.60
N LYS A 847 -10.04 16.06 -31.91
CA LYS A 847 -10.33 15.45 -33.22
C LYS A 847 -10.76 16.48 -34.27
N ASN A 848 -11.15 17.68 -33.85
CA ASN A 848 -11.69 18.73 -34.72
C ASN A 848 -10.68 19.84 -34.99
N ASN A 849 -9.42 19.69 -34.55
CA ASN A 849 -8.39 20.68 -34.80
C ASN A 849 -7.97 20.58 -36.27
N GLN A 850 -8.38 21.55 -37.10
CA GLN A 850 -8.09 21.53 -38.54
C GLN A 850 -6.57 21.58 -38.82
N GLU A 851 -5.79 22.13 -37.90
CA GLU A 851 -4.32 22.21 -37.95
C GLU A 851 -3.60 20.86 -37.75
N LYS A 852 -4.27 19.82 -37.24
CA LYS A 852 -3.67 18.48 -37.09
C LYS A 852 -3.28 17.81 -38.41
N ASN A 853 -3.91 18.23 -39.50
CA ASN A 853 -3.69 17.68 -40.84
C ASN A 853 -2.65 18.48 -41.64
N GLN A 854 -2.14 19.59 -41.08
CA GLN A 854 -1.00 20.27 -41.68
C GLN A 854 0.27 19.48 -41.35
N LYS A 855 1.08 19.19 -42.38
CA LYS A 855 2.39 18.57 -42.18
C LYS A 855 3.18 19.42 -41.19
N ILE A 856 3.57 18.81 -40.07
CA ILE A 856 4.56 19.39 -39.17
C ILE A 856 5.79 19.69 -40.03
N PRO A 857 6.29 20.94 -40.08
CA PRO A 857 7.48 21.27 -40.84
C PRO A 857 8.62 20.36 -40.42
N ASP A 858 9.37 19.84 -41.39
CA ASP A 858 10.48 18.91 -41.15
C ASP A 858 11.47 19.52 -40.14
N THR A 859 11.52 18.97 -38.93
CA THR A 859 12.37 19.47 -37.83
C THR A 859 13.82 19.00 -37.96
N SER A 860 14.28 18.64 -39.16
CA SER A 860 15.67 18.20 -39.40
C SER A 860 16.70 19.35 -39.37
N ARG A 861 16.30 20.57 -38.98
CA ARG A 861 17.17 21.75 -38.87
C ARG A 861 17.02 22.56 -37.56
N LEU A 862 16.45 21.97 -36.51
CA LEU A 862 16.58 22.43 -35.11
C LEU A 862 17.43 21.42 -34.35
#